data_AF-A0A8C2T9C3-F1
#
_entry.id   AF-A0A8C2T9C3-F1
#
_cell.length_a   1.000
_cell.length_b   1.000
_cell.length_c   1.000
_cell.angle_alpha   90.00
_cell.angle_beta   90.00
_cell.angle_gamma   90.00
#
_symmetry.space_group_name_H-M   'P 1'
#
loop_
_entity.id
_entity.type
_entity.pdbx_description
1 polymer ?
#
loop_
_entity_poly.entity_id
_entity_poly.type
_entity_poly.pdbx_seq_one_letter_code
_entity_poly.pdbx_strand_id
1 'polypeptide(L)'
;MEAALGTVQRVIPICRRLLQVWAGGIAALHAPLSAEQSEYHYEYTACDSAGARWRVAVPHTPGLCTGLPDPVKGTECSFSCKAGEFLDMKAQACKPCAEGTYSLGTGVRFDEWDELPHGFANVATNLELDDGFSDVVENCTTSTWVPLGDYIASNTDECTATLMYAVSLKQSGTVSFEYIYPDSSIVFEFFVQNDQCQPTVEESRWMRTTEKGWEFHSVELSRGNNVLYWRTTAFSVWSKVPKPVLVRNIGITGVAYTSECFPCKPGTFAAAAGSSSCQLCPANSFSSKGATACQPCEPTAYAEPGSASCKVRPPCTDKDYFYTHTACDANGETQLMFKWAEPKICSEVLPLAAQLPPSGMKTRCPPCNPGFYKSNSSACEPCPYGSYSNGSGCVRCPAGTEPVLGLEYKWWNVLPPNMETTVLSGINFEYKGMAGWEVAGDYIYTAAGASDNDFMILTLLVPGFSPPQPALEDGDSKEVARITFVFETVCSVSCELYFMVGINSRTNTPVETWTGPRGKQSYTYVVEKNATTSFTWAFQRTRYREAGRRYTSDVAKLYSINVTNVLGGVASFCRRCASTGGPCAPCPPGHTLDHSSGACQPCPPGTFLRGHPPDGSSACQPCGPGTRSNQVRSLCYSDCTFSLPLPGHTLHYDFSALSASTAFTSGPSFTSKGLKYFHHFNISLCGNHGRKAASCTDNVTDARLPNEGSPGRVVTSHVCQAIVVPSDVVGHRAAVSSQPVSLADRLLGVTVSSALDGIAAPPELFPPASPELPDIVFFFRSSEVTQSCTGGRATTIRLRCDPLRMGTGGLAVPSKCPEGTCDGCTFHLLWTTAEGCPRCSANHFRAIVGACQGGVQRTMYVWREPRLCHGGQRLPPPRVRPCRSAEFWLKVGVSVGTCMAVLLAALAAYFWKKNQKLEYKYSRLVLNAAAKESELPAPDSCAIMEGEDGEDELIFTSKKSLLGKIRCLTTKVGVGMGTGGSCGVEGCPRAWGCPDGWGCLMGLTQRMGVSQGGDVDPRGWDGPEGWGLDCPRDGRVPLGIEGSQGLGCPMTSGCPKRMNVSCGLGGGSMGML
;
A
#
# COMPACT_ATOMS: atom_id res chain seq x y z
N MET A 1 -23.95 17.54 38.02
CA MET A 1 -23.68 18.90 38.54
C MET A 1 -24.67 19.21 39.64
N GLU A 2 -24.21 19.69 40.79
CA GLU A 2 -25.03 20.46 41.74
C GLU A 2 -24.49 21.90 41.76
N ALA A 3 -25.35 22.91 41.60
CA ALA A 3 -24.99 24.32 41.77
C ALA A 3 -26.23 25.21 42.04
N ALA A 4 -26.34 25.65 43.29
CA ALA A 4 -27.00 26.86 43.80
C ALA A 4 -28.20 27.51 43.05
N LEU A 5 -29.38 27.26 43.62
CA LEU A 5 -30.48 28.21 43.92
C LEU A 5 -30.28 29.74 43.73
N GLY A 6 -31.33 30.38 43.19
CA GLY A 6 -31.70 31.80 43.34
C GLY A 6 -33.04 32.10 42.64
N THR A 7 -33.92 33.05 43.00
CA THR A 7 -33.91 34.05 44.09
C THR A 7 -35.34 34.55 44.42
N VAL A 8 -35.72 34.62 45.71
CA VAL A 8 -36.72 35.52 46.38
C VAL A 8 -38.09 35.85 45.71
N GLN A 9 -39.14 35.12 46.13
CA GLN A 9 -40.27 35.59 46.99
C GLN A 9 -41.17 36.82 46.64
N ARG A 10 -42.48 36.54 46.42
CA ARG A 10 -43.73 37.34 46.71
C ARG A 10 -44.03 38.68 46.01
N VAL A 11 -45.30 38.82 45.55
CA VAL A 11 -46.27 39.87 45.99
C VAL A 11 -47.73 39.43 45.66
N ILE A 12 -48.72 39.93 46.42
CA ILE A 12 -50.17 39.64 46.39
C ILE A 12 -50.89 41.00 46.61
N PRO A 13 -51.96 41.41 45.87
CA PRO A 13 -53.34 41.30 46.41
C PRO A 13 -54.55 41.37 45.41
N ILE A 14 -55.76 41.34 46.00
CA ILE A 14 -57.12 41.66 45.45
C ILE A 14 -57.77 40.46 44.70
N CYS A 15 -58.96 39.96 45.04
CA CYS A 15 -60.13 40.63 45.67
C CYS A 15 -60.75 39.89 46.89
N ARG A 16 -61.94 40.32 47.34
CA ARG A 16 -62.53 40.05 48.67
C ARG A 16 -63.87 39.27 48.63
N ARG A 17 -64.04 38.37 49.61
CA ARG A 17 -65.29 37.96 50.30
C ARG A 17 -66.46 37.37 49.49
N LEU A 18 -67.01 36.25 49.99
CA LEU A 18 -68.34 36.22 50.63
C LEU A 18 -68.55 34.95 51.50
N LEU A 19 -69.30 35.13 52.59
CA LEU A 19 -70.06 34.17 53.43
C LEU A 19 -69.53 32.74 53.75
N GLN A 20 -68.90 32.64 54.92
CA GLN A 20 -69.35 31.85 56.09
C GLN A 20 -70.24 30.57 55.95
N VAL A 21 -69.73 29.47 56.55
CA VAL A 21 -70.37 28.67 57.64
C VAL A 21 -71.47 27.64 57.32
N TRP A 22 -71.19 26.39 57.76
CA TRP A 22 -72.08 25.25 58.09
C TRP A 22 -72.69 24.36 56.97
N ALA A 23 -71.96 23.28 56.69
CA ALA A 23 -72.29 21.91 57.11
C ALA A 23 -73.71 21.33 56.86
N GLY A 24 -73.76 20.27 56.04
CA GLY A 24 -74.87 19.30 56.04
C GLY A 24 -75.09 18.60 54.68
N GLY A 25 -74.46 17.43 54.46
CA GLY A 25 -74.75 16.58 53.30
C GLY A 25 -73.55 15.96 52.58
N ILE A 26 -72.89 14.96 53.20
CA ILE A 26 -71.96 14.07 52.50
C ILE A 26 -72.32 12.61 52.82
N ALA A 27 -72.84 11.89 51.82
CA ALA A 27 -72.86 10.44 51.77
C ALA A 27 -73.00 9.98 50.30
N ALA A 28 -72.20 9.00 49.89
CA ALA A 28 -72.34 8.21 48.67
C ALA A 28 -72.50 8.96 47.32
N LEU A 29 -71.39 9.42 46.74
CA LEU A 29 -70.84 8.79 45.52
C LEU A 29 -69.41 9.32 45.26
N HIS A 30 -68.43 8.42 45.18
CA HIS A 30 -67.16 8.49 44.42
C HIS A 30 -66.30 7.28 44.84
N ALA A 31 -66.15 6.31 43.95
CA ALA A 31 -65.10 5.29 44.08
C ALA A 31 -63.88 5.75 43.25
N PRO A 32 -62.62 5.53 43.69
CA PRO A 32 -61.46 5.76 42.84
C PRO A 32 -61.46 4.78 41.66
N LEU A 33 -61.04 5.24 40.48
CA LEU A 33 -60.63 4.32 39.42
C LEU A 33 -59.32 3.65 39.86
N SER A 34 -59.25 2.32 39.79
CA SER A 34 -58.00 1.58 39.84
C SER A 34 -57.26 1.73 38.51
N ALA A 35 -55.95 2.01 38.56
CA ALA A 35 -55.08 1.96 37.38
C ALA A 35 -55.16 0.57 36.72
N GLU A 36 -55.22 0.54 35.39
CA GLU A 36 -55.36 -0.72 34.66
C GLU A 36 -54.00 -1.44 34.57
N GLN A 37 -53.98 -2.77 34.47
CA GLN A 37 -52.71 -3.55 34.50
C GLN A 37 -51.81 -3.34 33.26
N SER A 38 -52.21 -2.46 32.35
CA SER A 38 -51.47 -2.00 31.17
C SER A 38 -50.64 -0.72 31.41
N GLU A 39 -50.82 -0.03 32.54
CA GLU A 39 -50.18 1.28 32.78
C GLU A 39 -48.81 1.21 33.49
N TYR A 40 -48.45 0.04 34.04
CA TYR A 40 -47.22 -0.17 34.80
C TYR A 40 -46.66 -1.59 34.66
N HIS A 41 -45.33 -1.73 34.75
CA HIS A 41 -44.64 -3.01 34.87
C HIS A 41 -44.07 -3.20 36.28
N TYR A 42 -43.51 -4.38 36.57
CA TYR A 42 -42.87 -4.68 37.85
C TYR A 42 -41.37 -4.85 37.69
N GLU A 43 -40.60 -4.11 38.49
CA GLU A 43 -39.15 -4.28 38.65
C GLU A 43 -38.81 -4.66 40.09
N TYR A 44 -37.58 -5.13 40.32
CA TYR A 44 -37.01 -5.18 41.66
C TYR A 44 -36.07 -4.00 41.88
N THR A 45 -36.10 -3.42 43.08
CA THR A 45 -35.09 -2.47 43.54
C THR A 45 -33.69 -3.08 43.55
N ALA A 46 -32.69 -2.22 43.69
CA ALA A 46 -31.37 -2.63 44.17
C ALA A 46 -31.49 -3.43 45.49
N CYS A 47 -30.49 -4.28 45.72
CA CYS A 47 -30.37 -5.08 46.93
C CYS A 47 -29.86 -4.24 48.10
N ASP A 48 -30.45 -4.41 49.28
CA ASP A 48 -29.89 -3.89 50.52
C ASP A 48 -28.70 -4.73 51.02
N SER A 49 -28.02 -4.23 52.06
CA SER A 49 -26.89 -4.91 52.68
C SER A 49 -27.25 -6.21 53.42
N ALA A 50 -28.54 -6.55 53.55
CA ALA A 50 -29.04 -7.82 54.09
C ALA A 50 -29.44 -8.81 52.98
N GLY A 51 -29.25 -8.45 51.70
CA GLY A 51 -29.56 -9.30 50.55
C GLY A 51 -31.05 -9.34 50.18
N ALA A 52 -31.88 -8.46 50.78
CA ALA A 52 -33.26 -8.28 50.40
C ALA A 52 -33.42 -7.18 49.35
N ARG A 53 -34.55 -7.21 48.65
CA ARG A 53 -34.98 -6.23 47.63
C ARG A 53 -36.50 -6.13 47.66
N TRP A 54 -37.05 -5.11 47.01
CA TRP A 54 -38.50 -4.88 46.93
C TRP A 54 -38.96 -4.93 45.49
N ARG A 55 -40.11 -5.56 45.24
CA ARG A 55 -40.80 -5.50 43.95
C ARG A 55 -41.66 -4.26 43.92
N VAL A 56 -41.35 -3.34 43.01
CA VAL A 56 -42.04 -2.05 42.83
C VAL A 56 -42.78 -2.02 41.50
N ALA A 57 -43.93 -1.34 41.47
CA ALA A 57 -44.62 -1.02 40.22
C ALA A 57 -44.01 0.26 39.61
N VAL A 58 -43.59 0.17 38.36
CA VAL A 58 -42.97 1.28 37.60
C VAL A 58 -43.93 1.69 36.49
N PRO A 59 -44.46 2.92 36.47
CA PRO A 59 -45.38 3.37 35.44
C PRO A 59 -44.65 3.52 34.09
N HIS A 60 -45.30 3.11 33.00
CA HIS A 60 -44.71 3.22 31.66
C HIS A 60 -44.53 4.67 31.18
N THR A 61 -45.30 5.62 31.74
CA THR A 61 -45.19 7.05 31.42
C THR A 61 -44.56 7.81 32.60
N PRO A 62 -43.40 8.48 32.42
CA PRO A 62 -42.76 9.26 33.47
C PRO A 62 -43.69 10.34 34.05
N GLY A 63 -43.94 10.28 35.36
CA GLY A 63 -44.76 11.25 36.10
C GLY A 63 -46.18 10.78 36.46
N LEU A 64 -46.68 9.67 35.89
CA LEU A 64 -47.99 9.11 36.25
C LEU A 64 -47.88 8.13 37.44
N CYS A 65 -47.79 8.68 38.66
CA CYS A 65 -47.51 7.90 39.88
C CYS A 65 -48.75 7.58 40.74
N THR A 66 -49.97 7.77 40.23
CA THR A 66 -51.23 7.59 41.00
C THR A 66 -51.88 6.25 40.74
N GLY A 67 -52.20 5.49 41.80
CA GLY A 67 -52.93 4.21 41.71
C GLY A 67 -52.06 2.96 41.55
N LEU A 68 -50.73 3.11 41.68
CA LEU A 68 -49.77 2.01 41.61
C LEU A 68 -49.88 1.08 42.84
N PRO A 69 -49.73 -0.25 42.69
CA PRO A 69 -49.71 -1.20 43.81
C PRO A 69 -48.53 -1.01 44.78
N ASP A 70 -48.76 -1.27 46.06
CA ASP A 70 -47.73 -1.18 47.11
C ASP A 70 -46.50 -2.08 46.84
N PRO A 71 -45.29 -1.64 47.25
CA PRO A 71 -44.08 -2.46 47.16
C PRO A 71 -44.18 -3.75 47.99
N VAL A 72 -43.90 -4.89 47.35
CA VAL A 72 -43.92 -6.21 48.00
C VAL A 72 -42.48 -6.69 48.21
N LYS A 73 -42.16 -7.35 49.33
CA LYS A 73 -40.81 -7.91 49.53
C LYS A 73 -40.46 -8.89 48.39
N GLY A 74 -39.25 -8.75 47.85
CA GLY A 74 -38.75 -9.53 46.73
C GLY A 74 -38.12 -10.88 47.13
N THR A 75 -37.86 -11.71 46.13
CA THR A 75 -36.93 -12.86 46.24
C THR A 75 -35.53 -12.39 46.63
N GLU A 76 -34.77 -13.24 47.31
CA GLU A 76 -33.39 -12.94 47.73
C GLU A 76 -32.47 -12.61 46.55
N CYS A 77 -31.43 -11.82 46.79
CA CYS A 77 -30.50 -11.38 45.74
C CYS A 77 -29.53 -12.47 45.21
N SER A 78 -29.66 -13.70 45.71
CA SER A 78 -29.06 -14.95 45.21
C SER A 78 -29.96 -15.68 44.20
N PHE A 79 -31.24 -15.32 44.12
CA PHE A 79 -32.25 -16.03 43.33
C PHE A 79 -32.01 -15.89 41.81
N SER A 80 -32.09 -17.02 41.11
CA SER A 80 -31.96 -17.11 39.65
C SER A 80 -32.81 -18.22 39.04
N CYS A 81 -33.23 -18.05 37.78
CA CYS A 81 -33.99 -19.04 37.00
C CYS A 81 -33.09 -19.83 36.04
N LYS A 82 -33.43 -21.08 35.77
CA LYS A 82 -32.64 -21.94 34.86
C LYS A 82 -32.86 -21.57 33.40
N ALA A 83 -31.96 -22.00 32.52
CA ALA A 83 -32.21 -21.93 31.08
C ALA A 83 -33.51 -22.68 30.75
N GLY A 84 -34.37 -22.06 29.93
CA GLY A 84 -35.75 -22.50 29.70
C GLY A 84 -36.79 -21.95 30.68
N GLU A 85 -36.41 -21.22 31.74
CA GLU A 85 -37.33 -20.62 32.71
C GLU A 85 -37.26 -19.08 32.68
N PHE A 86 -38.36 -18.40 33.03
CA PHE A 86 -38.40 -16.95 33.26
C PHE A 86 -38.97 -16.64 34.64
N LEU A 87 -38.70 -15.45 35.18
CA LEU A 87 -39.28 -15.03 36.46
C LEU A 87 -40.60 -14.31 36.26
N ASP A 88 -41.70 -14.95 36.62
CA ASP A 88 -43.00 -14.30 36.74
C ASP A 88 -42.97 -13.29 37.90
N MET A 89 -42.90 -12.00 37.58
CA MET A 89 -42.85 -10.92 38.57
C MET A 89 -44.17 -10.74 39.37
N LYS A 90 -45.28 -11.37 38.97
CA LYS A 90 -46.52 -11.42 39.77
C LYS A 90 -46.49 -12.56 40.78
N ALA A 91 -45.99 -13.74 40.39
CA ALA A 91 -45.87 -14.92 41.25
C ALA A 91 -44.56 -14.97 42.09
N GLN A 92 -43.55 -14.19 41.71
CA GLN A 92 -42.18 -14.22 42.24
C GLN A 92 -41.51 -15.62 42.20
N ALA A 93 -41.84 -16.41 41.18
CA ALA A 93 -41.31 -17.76 40.98
C ALA A 93 -40.91 -17.99 39.53
N CYS A 94 -39.87 -18.81 39.32
CA CYS A 94 -39.47 -19.25 37.99
C CYS A 94 -40.56 -20.15 37.38
N LYS A 95 -40.94 -19.88 36.13
CA LYS A 95 -41.86 -20.70 35.34
C LYS A 95 -41.16 -21.15 34.06
N PRO A 96 -41.40 -22.38 33.57
CA PRO A 96 -40.90 -22.78 32.26
C PRO A 96 -41.52 -21.91 31.17
N CYS A 97 -40.74 -21.63 30.13
CA CYS A 97 -41.22 -21.00 28.91
C CYS A 97 -42.30 -21.85 28.24
N ALA A 98 -43.30 -21.21 27.65
CA ALA A 98 -44.27 -21.89 26.81
C ALA A 98 -43.58 -22.45 25.55
N GLU A 99 -44.19 -23.45 24.93
CA GLU A 99 -43.85 -23.84 23.56
C GLU A 99 -43.86 -22.62 22.62
N GLY A 100 -42.96 -22.60 21.65
CA GLY A 100 -42.71 -21.45 20.78
C GLY A 100 -41.96 -20.27 21.41
N THR A 101 -41.60 -20.35 22.70
CA THR A 101 -40.78 -19.32 23.40
C THR A 101 -39.54 -19.93 24.05
N TYR A 102 -38.50 -19.13 24.28
CA TYR A 102 -37.24 -19.58 24.87
C TYR A 102 -36.67 -18.60 25.90
N SER A 103 -35.75 -19.09 26.74
CA SER A 103 -35.06 -18.29 27.76
C SER A 103 -33.66 -18.83 28.05
N LEU A 104 -32.69 -17.92 28.26
CA LEU A 104 -31.36 -18.26 28.79
C LEU A 104 -31.34 -18.37 30.34
N GLY A 105 -32.47 -18.11 31.00
CA GLY A 105 -32.63 -18.18 32.46
C GLY A 105 -32.02 -16.99 33.18
N THR A 106 -30.69 -16.93 33.16
CA THR A 106 -29.85 -15.86 33.72
C THR A 106 -29.23 -14.99 32.63
N GLY A 107 -29.89 -14.87 31.48
CA GLY A 107 -29.36 -14.15 30.33
C GLY A 107 -30.39 -13.46 29.44
N VAL A 108 -29.91 -12.46 28.70
CA VAL A 108 -30.63 -11.65 27.71
C VAL A 108 -29.96 -11.84 26.35
N ARG A 109 -30.72 -11.76 25.25
CA ARG A 109 -30.21 -11.97 23.89
C ARG A 109 -30.79 -10.96 22.91
N PHE A 110 -29.96 -10.46 22.00
CA PHE A 110 -30.32 -9.49 20.95
C PHE A 110 -29.95 -10.03 19.56
N ASP A 111 -30.96 -10.56 18.85
CA ASP A 111 -30.83 -11.15 17.51
C ASP A 111 -31.96 -10.79 16.51
N GLU A 112 -32.68 -9.72 16.82
CA GLU A 112 -33.50 -8.91 15.90
C GLU A 112 -32.99 -7.46 15.98
N TRP A 113 -32.74 -6.82 14.83
CA TRP A 113 -32.12 -5.49 14.70
C TRP A 113 -32.87 -4.62 13.68
N ASP A 114 -34.20 -4.66 13.68
CA ASP A 114 -35.04 -3.77 12.85
C ASP A 114 -34.99 -2.31 13.38
N GLU A 115 -34.97 -2.16 14.70
CA GLU A 115 -34.68 -0.92 15.42
C GLU A 115 -33.58 -1.17 16.48
N LEU A 116 -33.05 -0.12 17.09
CA LEU A 116 -32.04 -0.25 18.16
C LEU A 116 -32.71 -0.72 19.47
N PRO A 117 -32.36 -1.89 20.06
CA PRO A 117 -33.06 -2.39 21.24
C PRO A 117 -32.92 -1.49 22.46
N HIS A 118 -33.95 -1.45 23.32
CA HIS A 118 -33.94 -0.65 24.54
C HIS A 118 -32.74 -1.00 25.45
N GLY A 119 -32.08 0.04 25.97
CA GLY A 119 -30.89 -0.08 26.82
C GLY A 119 -29.55 0.05 26.08
N PHE A 120 -29.54 -0.02 24.74
CA PHE A 120 -28.38 0.41 23.96
C PHE A 120 -28.34 1.94 23.83
N ALA A 121 -27.14 2.50 23.92
CA ALA A 121 -26.83 3.86 23.47
C ALA A 121 -25.81 3.79 22.33
N ASN A 122 -25.89 4.73 21.39
CA ASN A 122 -25.16 4.70 20.13
C ASN A 122 -24.68 6.12 19.83
N VAL A 123 -23.39 6.36 20.00
CA VAL A 123 -22.78 7.70 20.03
C VAL A 123 -21.60 7.74 19.08
N ALA A 124 -21.50 8.81 18.29
CA ALA A 124 -20.36 9.05 17.41
C ALA A 124 -19.63 10.32 17.83
N THR A 125 -18.30 10.25 17.95
CA THR A 125 -17.45 11.36 18.35
C THR A 125 -16.42 11.68 17.27
N ASN A 126 -16.06 12.96 17.17
CA ASN A 126 -14.80 13.35 16.55
C ASN A 126 -13.62 12.77 17.36
N LEU A 127 -12.45 12.68 16.74
CA LEU A 127 -11.21 12.50 17.48
C LEU A 127 -10.89 13.80 18.25
N GLU A 128 -10.44 13.65 19.49
CA GLU A 128 -9.96 14.77 20.31
C GLU A 128 -8.56 15.19 19.83
N LEU A 129 -8.52 16.12 18.87
CA LEU A 129 -7.32 16.89 18.57
C LEU A 129 -7.16 17.99 19.62
N ASP A 130 -5.98 18.06 20.24
CA ASP A 130 -5.65 19.03 21.29
C ASP A 130 -5.72 20.48 20.77
N ASP A 131 -6.09 21.41 21.66
CA ASP A 131 -6.59 22.74 21.31
C ASP A 131 -5.50 23.63 20.67
N GLY A 132 -5.81 24.26 19.53
CA GLY A 132 -4.82 25.11 18.85
C GLY A 132 -5.15 25.66 17.46
N PHE A 133 -6.05 25.05 16.68
CA PHE A 133 -6.46 25.60 15.38
C PHE A 133 -7.97 25.46 15.13
N SER A 134 -8.65 26.60 15.06
CA SER A 134 -10.04 26.67 14.62
C SER A 134 -10.16 26.77 13.11
N ASP A 135 -10.56 25.67 12.46
CA ASP A 135 -11.40 25.73 11.25
C ASP A 135 -12.14 24.40 11.01
N VAL A 136 -13.46 24.51 10.79
CA VAL A 136 -14.41 23.45 10.36
C VAL A 136 -14.26 22.09 11.07
N VAL A 137 -14.75 22.00 12.31
CA VAL A 137 -15.06 20.70 12.93
C VAL A 137 -16.32 20.11 12.27
N GLU A 138 -16.21 18.98 11.58
CA GLU A 138 -17.37 18.29 11.01
C GLU A 138 -18.25 17.66 12.11
N ASN A 139 -19.56 17.58 11.86
CA ASN A 139 -20.51 16.94 12.78
C ASN A 139 -20.54 15.42 12.55
N CYS A 140 -19.72 14.67 13.28
CA CYS A 140 -19.79 13.19 13.35
C CYS A 140 -21.12 12.63 13.91
N THR A 141 -22.09 13.47 14.29
CA THR A 141 -23.34 13.06 14.97
C THR A 141 -24.25 12.13 14.16
N THR A 142 -24.04 12.00 12.85
CA THR A 142 -24.74 11.04 11.98
C THR A 142 -23.95 9.76 11.69
N SER A 143 -22.68 9.69 12.08
CA SER A 143 -21.75 8.59 11.77
C SER A 143 -21.80 7.48 12.83
N THR A 144 -23.00 7.02 13.17
CA THR A 144 -23.28 6.04 14.24
C THR A 144 -23.40 4.61 13.70
N TRP A 145 -23.62 3.63 14.59
CA TRP A 145 -23.95 2.26 14.19
C TRP A 145 -25.37 2.18 13.62
N VAL A 146 -25.60 1.42 12.55
CA VAL A 146 -26.88 1.38 11.81
C VAL A 146 -27.54 -0.01 11.88
N PRO A 147 -28.78 -0.13 12.40
CA PRO A 147 -29.54 -1.38 12.40
C PRO A 147 -30.00 -1.78 10.99
N LEU A 148 -29.91 -3.08 10.65
CA LEU A 148 -30.17 -3.64 9.32
C LEU A 148 -30.93 -4.99 9.37
N GLY A 149 -31.81 -5.17 10.37
CA GLY A 149 -32.70 -6.33 10.53
C GLY A 149 -32.01 -7.58 11.09
N ASP A 150 -31.16 -8.23 10.28
CA ASP A 150 -30.40 -9.43 10.69
C ASP A 150 -29.17 -9.10 11.55
N TYR A 151 -28.73 -7.83 11.58
CA TYR A 151 -27.50 -7.37 12.24
C TYR A 151 -27.45 -5.83 12.40
N ILE A 152 -26.45 -5.33 13.13
CA ILE A 152 -26.07 -3.92 13.19
C ILE A 152 -24.69 -3.71 12.52
N ALA A 153 -24.52 -2.61 11.79
CA ALA A 153 -23.30 -2.26 11.07
C ALA A 153 -22.62 -1.01 11.65
N SER A 154 -21.29 -0.94 11.61
CA SER A 154 -20.53 0.25 12.02
C SER A 154 -20.56 1.35 10.96
N ASN A 155 -20.05 2.52 11.34
CA ASN A 155 -19.65 3.54 10.39
C ASN A 155 -18.45 3.08 9.52
N THR A 156 -18.22 3.80 8.42
CA THR A 156 -17.11 3.56 7.47
C THR A 156 -16.22 4.79 7.25
N ASP A 157 -16.51 5.88 7.97
CA ASP A 157 -15.82 7.16 7.87
C ASP A 157 -14.94 7.42 9.10
N GLU A 158 -14.12 8.47 9.05
CA GLU A 158 -13.07 8.77 10.03
C GLU A 158 -13.57 9.27 11.40
N CYS A 159 -14.87 9.12 11.69
CA CYS A 159 -15.48 9.31 12.99
C CYS A 159 -15.27 8.06 13.88
N THR A 160 -15.32 8.24 15.21
CA THR A 160 -15.34 7.11 16.15
C THR A 160 -16.78 6.80 16.57
N ALA A 161 -17.32 5.66 16.12
CA ALA A 161 -18.66 5.20 16.49
C ALA A 161 -18.61 4.20 17.65
N THR A 162 -19.36 4.48 18.71
CA THR A 162 -19.42 3.68 19.93
C THR A 162 -20.85 3.24 20.21
N LEU A 163 -21.10 1.94 20.05
CA LEU A 163 -22.29 1.26 20.55
C LEU A 163 -22.00 0.78 21.98
N MET A 164 -22.88 1.08 22.93
CA MET A 164 -22.70 0.70 24.33
C MET A 164 -23.98 0.14 24.96
N TYR A 165 -23.83 -0.80 25.90
CA TYR A 165 -24.92 -1.42 26.65
C TYR A 165 -24.53 -1.59 28.13
N ALA A 166 -25.39 -1.16 29.05
CA ALA A 166 -25.16 -1.25 30.49
C ALA A 166 -25.95 -2.41 31.11
N VAL A 167 -25.27 -3.28 31.87
CA VAL A 167 -25.89 -4.47 32.48
C VAL A 167 -25.44 -4.70 33.93
N SER A 168 -26.39 -5.04 34.81
CA SER A 168 -26.14 -5.29 36.24
C SER A 168 -26.24 -6.79 36.56
N LEU A 169 -25.09 -7.45 36.66
CA LEU A 169 -25.01 -8.90 36.90
C LEU A 169 -25.05 -9.24 38.40
N LYS A 170 -25.81 -10.27 38.76
CA LYS A 170 -25.96 -10.72 40.16
C LYS A 170 -25.10 -11.95 40.50
N GLN A 171 -24.53 -12.58 39.48
CA GLN A 171 -23.43 -13.55 39.57
C GLN A 171 -22.39 -13.23 38.48
N SER A 172 -21.24 -13.91 38.46
CA SER A 172 -20.35 -13.85 37.29
C SER A 172 -21.05 -14.44 36.07
N GLY A 173 -20.75 -13.90 34.89
CA GLY A 173 -21.39 -14.30 33.64
C GLY A 173 -20.48 -14.10 32.44
N THR A 174 -21.06 -14.08 31.25
CA THR A 174 -20.35 -13.87 29.98
C THR A 174 -21.15 -12.96 29.05
N VAL A 175 -20.46 -12.11 28.31
CA VAL A 175 -20.97 -11.51 27.07
C VAL A 175 -20.43 -12.32 25.91
N SER A 176 -21.27 -12.60 24.92
CA SER A 176 -20.94 -13.29 23.69
C SER A 176 -21.63 -12.64 22.50
N PHE A 177 -21.00 -12.62 21.32
CA PHE A 177 -21.60 -12.07 20.11
C PHE A 177 -20.89 -12.60 18.85
N GLU A 178 -21.57 -12.48 17.71
CA GLU A 178 -21.00 -12.73 16.38
C GLU A 178 -20.58 -11.41 15.73
N TYR A 179 -19.45 -11.39 15.02
CA TYR A 179 -18.99 -10.21 14.29
C TYR A 179 -18.38 -10.54 12.91
N ILE A 180 -18.41 -9.58 11.98
CA ILE A 180 -17.53 -9.52 10.80
C ILE A 180 -16.65 -8.28 10.94
N TYR A 181 -15.34 -8.40 10.76
CA TYR A 181 -14.37 -7.32 10.77
C TYR A 181 -13.39 -7.51 9.59
N PRO A 182 -13.78 -7.08 8.36
CA PRO A 182 -13.21 -7.63 7.12
C PRO A 182 -12.14 -6.74 6.44
N ASP A 183 -11.68 -5.67 7.11
CA ASP A 183 -10.71 -4.71 6.55
C ASP A 183 -9.93 -4.06 7.69
N SER A 184 -8.59 -4.20 7.73
CA SER A 184 -7.76 -3.60 8.81
C SER A 184 -7.68 -2.07 8.76
N SER A 185 -8.39 -1.43 7.82
CA SER A 185 -8.60 0.02 7.73
C SER A 185 -9.67 0.57 8.70
N ILE A 186 -10.17 -0.26 9.63
CA ILE A 186 -11.00 0.16 10.77
C ILE A 186 -10.41 -0.44 12.04
N VAL A 187 -10.08 0.38 13.05
CA VAL A 187 -9.76 -0.14 14.38
C VAL A 187 -11.06 -0.59 15.04
N PHE A 188 -11.19 -1.87 15.39
CA PHE A 188 -12.34 -2.42 16.11
C PHE A 188 -11.95 -2.88 17.51
N GLU A 189 -12.58 -2.26 18.50
CA GLU A 189 -12.42 -2.56 19.92
C GLU A 189 -13.70 -3.14 20.52
N PHE A 190 -13.53 -4.13 21.40
CA PHE A 190 -14.56 -4.55 22.34
C PHE A 190 -14.02 -4.55 23.77
N PHE A 191 -14.57 -3.72 24.65
CA PHE A 191 -14.12 -3.67 26.05
C PHE A 191 -15.26 -3.51 27.05
N VAL A 192 -14.95 -3.87 28.29
CA VAL A 192 -15.87 -3.83 29.43
C VAL A 192 -15.30 -2.90 30.50
N GLN A 193 -16.11 -1.96 30.97
CA GLN A 193 -15.81 -1.15 32.15
C GLN A 193 -16.68 -1.57 33.34
N ASN A 194 -16.10 -1.52 34.54
CA ASN A 194 -16.79 -1.79 35.81
C ASN A 194 -17.22 -0.49 36.52
N ASP A 195 -17.82 -0.64 37.70
CA ASP A 195 -18.26 0.45 38.61
C ASP A 195 -17.19 1.52 38.93
N GLN A 196 -15.89 1.24 38.72
CA GLN A 196 -14.78 2.16 38.98
C GLN A 196 -14.20 2.79 37.69
N CYS A 197 -14.90 2.66 36.55
CA CYS A 197 -14.45 3.05 35.22
C CYS A 197 -13.14 2.37 34.77
N GLN A 198 -12.74 1.28 35.42
CA GLN A 198 -11.54 0.53 35.05
C GLN A 198 -11.88 -0.53 33.99
N PRO A 199 -11.05 -0.67 32.92
CA PRO A 199 -11.23 -1.73 31.94
C PRO A 199 -10.93 -3.07 32.60
N THR A 200 -11.91 -3.98 32.64
CA THR A 200 -11.81 -5.20 33.45
C THR A 200 -10.92 -6.27 32.81
N VAL A 201 -10.65 -6.16 31.50
CA VAL A 201 -9.80 -7.07 30.71
C VAL A 201 -9.02 -6.26 29.66
N GLU A 202 -7.68 -6.16 29.78
CA GLU A 202 -6.84 -5.59 28.70
C GLU A 202 -6.63 -6.60 27.54
N GLU A 203 -6.69 -7.91 27.81
CA GLU A 203 -6.33 -9.00 26.86
C GLU A 203 -7.31 -9.24 25.70
N SER A 204 -8.58 -8.84 25.86
CA SER A 204 -9.65 -9.00 24.87
C SER A 204 -10.05 -7.70 24.17
N ARG A 205 -9.42 -6.56 24.50
CA ARG A 205 -9.82 -5.24 24.01
C ARG A 205 -9.80 -5.12 22.48
N TRP A 206 -8.88 -5.82 21.83
CA TRP A 206 -8.62 -5.72 20.40
C TRP A 206 -9.22 -6.91 19.65
N MET A 207 -10.12 -6.61 18.71
CA MET A 207 -10.80 -7.63 17.91
C MET A 207 -9.89 -8.12 16.77
N ARG A 208 -10.04 -9.38 16.37
CA ARG A 208 -9.27 -9.96 15.25
C ARG A 208 -9.99 -9.70 13.93
N THR A 209 -9.25 -9.45 12.87
CA THR A 209 -9.82 -9.34 11.51
C THR A 209 -10.37 -10.69 11.05
N THR A 210 -11.61 -10.71 10.59
CA THR A 210 -12.30 -11.94 10.17
C THR A 210 -11.91 -12.30 8.74
N GLU A 211 -11.26 -13.45 8.54
CA GLU A 211 -10.88 -13.90 7.21
C GLU A 211 -12.06 -14.44 6.38
N LYS A 212 -13.09 -14.99 7.06
CA LYS A 212 -14.27 -15.60 6.44
C LYS A 212 -15.51 -15.51 7.33
N GLY A 213 -16.64 -15.10 6.77
CA GLY A 213 -17.95 -15.18 7.43
C GLY A 213 -18.03 -14.36 8.72
N TRP A 214 -18.78 -14.87 9.70
CA TRP A 214 -18.87 -14.29 11.05
C TRP A 214 -18.02 -15.11 12.02
N GLU A 215 -17.22 -14.42 12.84
CA GLU A 215 -16.50 -15.00 13.97
C GLU A 215 -17.27 -14.80 15.28
N PHE A 216 -17.01 -15.66 16.27
CA PHE A 216 -17.66 -15.63 17.58
C PHE A 216 -16.69 -15.10 18.64
N HIS A 217 -17.12 -14.11 19.41
CA HIS A 217 -16.38 -13.55 20.55
C HIS A 217 -17.10 -13.86 21.86
N SER A 218 -16.33 -14.03 22.95
CA SER A 218 -16.88 -14.21 24.29
C SER A 218 -15.91 -13.69 25.35
N VAL A 219 -16.41 -12.97 26.36
CA VAL A 219 -15.64 -12.38 27.47
C VAL A 219 -16.38 -12.63 28.78
N GLU A 220 -15.64 -12.96 29.85
CA GLU A 220 -16.20 -13.10 31.19
C GLU A 220 -16.52 -11.74 31.82
N LEU A 221 -17.63 -11.68 32.56
CA LEU A 221 -18.15 -10.48 33.20
C LEU A 221 -18.22 -10.64 34.71
N SER A 222 -17.72 -9.63 35.42
CA SER A 222 -17.75 -9.56 36.88
C SER A 222 -19.16 -9.32 37.43
N ARG A 223 -19.44 -9.88 38.62
CA ARG A 223 -20.62 -9.52 39.42
C ARG A 223 -20.54 -8.03 39.81
N GLY A 224 -21.57 -7.26 39.50
CA GLY A 224 -21.56 -5.78 39.59
C GLY A 224 -22.24 -5.17 38.37
N ASN A 225 -22.05 -3.87 38.13
CA ASN A 225 -22.44 -3.28 36.85
C ASN A 225 -21.27 -3.36 35.87
N ASN A 226 -21.59 -3.68 34.62
CA ASN A 226 -20.65 -3.78 33.52
C ASN A 226 -21.21 -2.94 32.38
N VAL A 227 -20.41 -2.04 31.82
CA VAL A 227 -20.74 -1.33 30.59
C VAL A 227 -19.92 -1.93 29.46
N LEU A 228 -20.63 -2.47 28.47
CA LEU A 228 -20.08 -3.12 27.28
C LEU A 228 -19.93 -2.06 26.20
N TYR A 229 -18.79 -2.02 25.51
CA TYR A 229 -18.51 -1.07 24.44
C TYR A 229 -18.02 -1.80 23.18
N TRP A 230 -18.72 -1.60 22.06
CA TRP A 230 -18.25 -1.93 20.71
C TRP A 230 -17.88 -0.60 20.03
N ARG A 231 -16.60 -0.40 19.77
CA ARG A 231 -16.06 0.89 19.29
C ARG A 231 -15.29 0.71 17.99
N THR A 232 -15.63 1.51 16.98
CA THR A 232 -14.98 1.52 15.67
C THR A 232 -14.43 2.90 15.31
N THR A 233 -13.24 2.94 14.76
CA THR A 233 -12.62 4.16 14.19
C THR A 233 -12.05 3.80 12.82
N ALA A 234 -12.66 4.27 11.73
CA ALA A 234 -12.15 4.00 10.38
C ALA A 234 -11.04 4.98 9.99
N PHE A 235 -10.19 4.58 9.05
CA PHE A 235 -9.17 5.44 8.46
C PHE A 235 -9.07 5.20 6.95
N SER A 236 -9.61 6.13 6.16
CA SER A 236 -9.60 6.00 4.69
C SER A 236 -8.29 6.55 4.11
N VAL A 237 -7.60 5.71 3.33
CA VAL A 237 -6.37 6.06 2.63
C VAL A 237 -6.44 5.47 1.21
N TRP A 238 -5.96 6.24 0.23
CA TRP A 238 -5.98 5.88 -1.21
C TRP A 238 -7.38 5.60 -1.79
N SER A 239 -8.39 6.39 -1.37
CA SER A 239 -9.76 6.39 -1.92
C SER A 239 -10.53 5.06 -1.86
N LYS A 240 -10.01 4.05 -1.17
CA LYS A 240 -10.71 2.79 -0.88
C LYS A 240 -11.58 2.99 0.34
N VAL A 241 -12.90 2.98 0.17
CA VAL A 241 -13.87 3.06 1.28
C VAL A 241 -13.68 1.83 2.19
N PRO A 242 -13.43 2.00 3.50
CA PRO A 242 -13.34 0.89 4.45
C PRO A 242 -14.63 0.08 4.51
N LYS A 243 -14.52 -1.25 4.58
CA LYS A 243 -15.69 -2.12 4.79
C LYS A 243 -16.13 -2.05 6.27
N PRO A 244 -17.43 -1.87 6.58
CA PRO A 244 -17.89 -1.75 7.96
C PRO A 244 -17.70 -3.05 8.75
N VAL A 245 -17.58 -2.90 10.06
CA VAL A 245 -17.71 -3.99 11.03
C VAL A 245 -19.20 -4.30 11.20
N LEU A 246 -19.57 -5.58 11.22
CA LEU A 246 -20.94 -6.02 11.47
C LEU A 246 -20.99 -6.78 12.80
N VAL A 247 -22.05 -6.62 13.60
CA VAL A 247 -22.26 -7.33 14.88
C VAL A 247 -23.71 -7.86 14.95
N ARG A 248 -23.91 -9.05 15.56
CA ARG A 248 -25.24 -9.60 15.86
C ARG A 248 -25.19 -10.65 16.98
N ASN A 249 -26.34 -11.24 17.30
CA ASN A 249 -26.49 -12.37 18.22
C ASN A 249 -25.86 -12.11 19.60
N ILE A 250 -25.99 -10.87 20.11
CA ILE A 250 -25.39 -10.47 21.39
C ILE A 250 -26.13 -11.18 22.53
N GLY A 251 -25.49 -12.15 23.17
CA GLY A 251 -26.01 -12.88 24.32
C GLY A 251 -25.21 -12.57 25.58
N ILE A 252 -25.87 -12.08 26.63
CA ILE A 252 -25.29 -11.74 27.93
C ILE A 252 -25.86 -12.67 28.98
N THR A 253 -25.01 -13.26 29.83
CA THR A 253 -25.39 -14.11 30.97
C THR A 253 -24.93 -13.52 32.31
N GLY A 254 -25.45 -14.03 33.42
CA GLY A 254 -25.14 -13.55 34.79
C GLY A 254 -26.14 -12.53 35.36
N VAL A 255 -27.16 -12.12 34.58
CA VAL A 255 -28.29 -11.34 35.12
C VAL A 255 -29.14 -12.22 36.06
N ALA A 256 -29.89 -11.59 36.96
CA ALA A 256 -30.66 -12.31 37.97
C ALA A 256 -31.67 -13.29 37.36
N TYR A 257 -32.38 -12.85 36.32
CA TYR A 257 -33.44 -13.58 35.63
C TYR A 257 -33.71 -12.86 34.30
N THR A 258 -34.35 -13.53 33.34
CA THR A 258 -35.19 -12.83 32.34
C THR A 258 -36.61 -12.65 32.88
N SER A 259 -37.21 -11.48 32.64
CA SER A 259 -38.57 -11.13 33.08
C SER A 259 -39.67 -11.80 32.25
N GLU A 260 -39.33 -12.30 31.06
CA GLU A 260 -40.23 -12.96 30.12
C GLU A 260 -39.45 -13.94 29.22
N CYS A 261 -40.17 -14.80 28.49
CA CYS A 261 -39.60 -15.67 27.48
C CYS A 261 -39.69 -15.01 26.11
N PHE A 262 -38.58 -15.02 25.37
CA PHE A 262 -38.54 -14.46 24.03
C PHE A 262 -39.24 -15.40 23.05
N PRO A 263 -40.17 -14.93 22.19
CA PRO A 263 -40.77 -15.78 21.18
C PRO A 263 -39.72 -16.18 20.14
N CYS A 264 -39.77 -17.42 19.66
CA CYS A 264 -38.92 -17.86 18.57
C CYS A 264 -39.10 -16.97 17.34
N LYS A 265 -38.01 -16.45 16.77
CA LYS A 265 -38.08 -15.59 15.59
C LYS A 265 -38.61 -16.35 14.38
N PRO A 266 -39.27 -15.68 13.42
CA PRO A 266 -39.81 -16.34 12.22
C PRO A 266 -38.76 -17.22 11.52
N GLY A 267 -39.19 -18.39 11.03
CA GLY A 267 -38.29 -19.42 10.51
C GLY A 267 -37.59 -20.28 11.57
N THR A 268 -37.83 -20.04 12.87
CA THR A 268 -37.43 -20.93 13.97
C THR A 268 -38.64 -21.40 14.78
N PHE A 269 -38.47 -22.46 15.57
CA PHE A 269 -39.53 -23.04 16.40
C PHE A 269 -39.00 -23.62 17.73
N ALA A 270 -39.89 -23.80 18.71
CA ALA A 270 -39.58 -24.49 19.97
C ALA A 270 -40.73 -25.44 20.35
N ALA A 271 -40.56 -26.74 20.04
CA ALA A 271 -41.59 -27.77 20.26
C ALA A 271 -41.75 -28.26 21.71
N ALA A 272 -40.95 -27.74 22.64
CA ALA A 272 -41.00 -28.11 24.05
C ALA A 272 -41.13 -26.88 24.93
N ALA A 273 -42.04 -26.94 25.91
CA ALA A 273 -42.03 -26.02 27.04
C ALA A 273 -40.69 -26.17 27.81
N GLY A 274 -40.13 -25.06 28.27
CA GLY A 274 -38.80 -25.05 28.88
C GLY A 274 -37.63 -25.00 27.87
N SER A 275 -37.86 -24.60 26.62
CA SER A 275 -36.79 -24.49 25.62
C SER A 275 -35.78 -23.39 25.96
N SER A 276 -34.47 -23.70 25.87
CA SER A 276 -33.40 -22.73 26.09
C SER A 276 -32.96 -21.98 24.82
N SER A 277 -33.35 -22.48 23.64
CA SER A 277 -33.09 -21.91 22.32
C SER A 277 -34.08 -22.46 21.29
N CYS A 278 -34.23 -21.79 20.15
CA CYS A 278 -35.12 -22.21 19.07
C CYS A 278 -34.36 -22.98 17.97
N GLN A 279 -35.03 -23.94 17.34
CA GLN A 279 -34.51 -24.74 16.23
C GLN A 279 -34.90 -24.12 14.88
N LEU A 280 -34.03 -24.23 13.86
CA LEU A 280 -34.30 -23.73 12.51
C LEU A 280 -35.29 -24.63 11.75
N CYS A 281 -36.19 -24.03 10.98
CA CYS A 281 -37.09 -24.77 10.10
C CYS A 281 -36.37 -25.35 8.87
N PRO A 282 -36.60 -26.63 8.52
CA PRO A 282 -36.01 -27.25 7.33
C PRO A 282 -36.59 -26.68 6.02
N ALA A 283 -35.90 -26.93 4.90
CA ALA A 283 -36.34 -26.50 3.57
C ALA A 283 -37.76 -27.01 3.21
N ASN A 284 -38.51 -26.19 2.47
CA ASN A 284 -39.94 -26.37 2.19
C ASN A 284 -40.84 -26.40 3.44
N SER A 285 -40.39 -25.83 4.56
CA SER A 285 -41.23 -25.50 5.70
C SER A 285 -40.98 -24.07 6.19
N PHE A 286 -41.94 -23.49 6.90
CA PHE A 286 -41.89 -22.13 7.41
C PHE A 286 -42.40 -22.05 8.85
N SER A 287 -42.13 -20.93 9.52
CA SER A 287 -42.78 -20.63 10.80
C SER A 287 -42.96 -19.13 11.04
N SER A 288 -44.08 -18.78 11.68
CA SER A 288 -44.33 -17.45 12.22
C SER A 288 -43.52 -17.21 13.51
N LYS A 289 -43.49 -15.96 13.98
CA LYS A 289 -42.96 -15.63 15.31
C LYS A 289 -43.73 -16.42 16.38
N GLY A 290 -43.02 -16.99 17.36
CA GLY A 290 -43.61 -17.76 18.45
C GLY A 290 -44.06 -19.19 18.09
N ALA A 291 -43.58 -19.78 16.99
CA ALA A 291 -44.07 -21.08 16.52
C ALA A 291 -43.59 -22.30 17.34
N THR A 292 -44.51 -23.24 17.56
CA THR A 292 -44.25 -24.50 18.27
C THR A 292 -43.73 -25.60 17.34
N ALA A 293 -44.05 -25.53 16.05
CA ALA A 293 -43.55 -26.41 14.99
C ALA A 293 -43.51 -25.68 13.64
N CYS A 294 -42.69 -26.16 12.71
CA CYS A 294 -42.65 -25.67 11.33
C CYS A 294 -43.81 -26.26 10.52
N GLN A 295 -44.48 -25.41 9.74
CA GLN A 295 -45.55 -25.83 8.83
C GLN A 295 -44.95 -26.15 7.45
N PRO A 296 -45.31 -27.28 6.80
CA PRO A 296 -44.85 -27.56 5.45
C PRO A 296 -45.50 -26.62 4.43
N CYS A 297 -44.76 -26.25 3.39
CA CYS A 297 -45.32 -25.53 2.24
C CYS A 297 -46.18 -26.48 1.39
N GLU A 298 -47.20 -25.92 0.73
CA GLU A 298 -47.91 -26.62 -0.35
C GLU A 298 -46.94 -27.01 -1.49
N PRO A 299 -47.23 -28.05 -2.29
CA PRO A 299 -46.39 -28.44 -3.43
C PRO A 299 -46.21 -27.32 -4.48
N THR A 300 -47.18 -26.42 -4.57
CA THR A 300 -47.21 -25.19 -5.38
C THR A 300 -46.27 -24.09 -4.87
N ALA A 301 -45.70 -24.25 -3.68
CA ALA A 301 -44.88 -23.27 -2.98
C ALA A 301 -43.54 -23.88 -2.50
N TYR A 302 -42.62 -23.02 -2.07
CA TYR A 302 -41.31 -23.39 -1.54
C TYR A 302 -40.89 -22.48 -0.39
N ALA A 303 -39.94 -22.95 0.42
CA ALA A 303 -39.30 -22.17 1.48
C ALA A 303 -37.82 -22.55 1.56
N GLU A 304 -36.95 -21.57 1.76
CA GLU A 304 -35.55 -21.77 2.13
C GLU A 304 -35.46 -22.19 3.62
N PRO A 305 -34.40 -22.89 4.06
CA PRO A 305 -34.18 -23.16 5.49
C PRO A 305 -34.27 -21.88 6.33
N GLY A 306 -35.04 -21.91 7.41
CA GLY A 306 -35.27 -20.72 8.25
C GLY A 306 -36.19 -19.64 7.65
N SER A 307 -37.12 -20.00 6.74
CA SER A 307 -38.07 -19.01 6.18
C SER A 307 -39.24 -18.67 7.11
N ALA A 308 -39.59 -17.38 7.16
CA ALA A 308 -40.78 -16.87 7.83
C ALA A 308 -42.11 -17.24 7.13
N SER A 309 -42.06 -17.52 5.82
CA SER A 309 -43.24 -17.81 4.97
C SER A 309 -42.85 -18.59 3.73
N CYS A 310 -43.83 -19.26 3.11
CA CYS A 310 -43.65 -19.91 1.80
C CYS A 310 -43.80 -18.88 0.66
N LYS A 311 -42.99 -19.05 -0.39
CA LYS A 311 -43.05 -18.32 -1.66
C LYS A 311 -43.70 -19.22 -2.71
N VAL A 312 -44.57 -18.69 -3.57
CA VAL A 312 -45.17 -19.47 -4.68
C VAL A 312 -44.09 -19.84 -5.70
N ARG A 313 -44.11 -21.05 -6.24
CA ARG A 313 -43.16 -21.50 -7.27
C ARG A 313 -43.47 -20.81 -8.61
N PRO A 314 -42.53 -20.07 -9.22
CA PRO A 314 -42.71 -19.56 -10.58
C PRO A 314 -42.65 -20.70 -11.62
N PRO A 315 -43.14 -20.48 -12.85
CA PRO A 315 -42.83 -21.38 -13.97
C PRO A 315 -41.32 -21.46 -14.17
N CYS A 316 -40.79 -22.64 -14.47
CA CYS A 316 -39.36 -22.81 -14.74
C CYS A 316 -38.90 -22.01 -15.97
N THR A 317 -37.67 -21.52 -15.93
CA THR A 317 -37.03 -20.73 -16.98
C THR A 317 -35.72 -21.37 -17.46
N ASP A 318 -35.11 -20.78 -18.50
CA ASP A 318 -33.74 -21.09 -18.94
C ASP A 318 -32.68 -20.75 -17.87
N LYS A 319 -33.02 -19.92 -16.88
CA LYS A 319 -32.17 -19.57 -15.73
C LYS A 319 -32.22 -20.58 -14.58
N ASP A 320 -33.18 -21.51 -14.59
CA ASP A 320 -33.40 -22.51 -13.52
C ASP A 320 -32.67 -23.83 -13.76
N TYR A 321 -32.09 -24.04 -14.95
CA TYR A 321 -31.23 -25.18 -15.27
C TYR A 321 -29.83 -24.73 -15.70
N PHE A 322 -28.88 -25.66 -15.65
CA PHE A 322 -27.52 -25.48 -16.15
C PHE A 322 -27.09 -26.71 -16.96
N TYR A 323 -25.99 -26.61 -17.71
CA TYR A 323 -25.45 -27.72 -18.50
C TYR A 323 -24.17 -28.27 -17.86
N THR A 324 -23.92 -29.56 -18.08
CA THR A 324 -22.70 -30.23 -17.66
C THR A 324 -22.42 -31.40 -18.59
N HIS A 325 -21.18 -31.84 -18.68
CA HIS A 325 -20.82 -33.01 -19.49
C HIS A 325 -20.90 -34.29 -18.67
N THR A 326 -21.41 -35.37 -19.28
CA THR A 326 -21.33 -36.68 -18.64
C THR A 326 -19.87 -37.12 -18.54
N ALA A 327 -19.51 -37.84 -17.48
CA ALA A 327 -18.24 -38.56 -17.43
C ALA A 327 -18.08 -39.48 -18.66
N CYS A 328 -16.84 -39.70 -19.08
CA CYS A 328 -16.52 -40.51 -20.26
C CYS A 328 -16.92 -41.97 -20.06
N ASP A 329 -17.79 -42.49 -20.92
CA ASP A 329 -18.23 -43.88 -20.86
C ASP A 329 -17.13 -44.87 -21.33
N ALA A 330 -17.45 -46.17 -21.29
CA ALA A 330 -16.54 -47.24 -21.71
C ALA A 330 -16.06 -47.10 -23.17
N ASN A 331 -16.86 -46.51 -24.06
CA ASN A 331 -16.48 -46.25 -25.45
C ASN A 331 -15.54 -45.04 -25.57
N GLY A 332 -15.43 -44.23 -24.52
CA GLY A 332 -14.73 -42.94 -24.53
C GLY A 332 -15.58 -41.80 -25.06
N GLU A 333 -16.89 -41.88 -24.91
CA GLU A 333 -17.84 -40.85 -25.34
C GLU A 333 -18.39 -40.06 -24.14
N THR A 334 -18.66 -38.78 -24.37
CA THR A 334 -19.35 -37.86 -23.45
C THR A 334 -20.48 -37.16 -24.21
N GLN A 335 -21.51 -36.72 -23.49
CA GLN A 335 -22.60 -35.90 -24.03
C GLN A 335 -22.86 -34.73 -23.09
N LEU A 336 -23.23 -33.58 -23.66
CA LEU A 336 -23.76 -32.45 -22.90
C LEU A 336 -25.16 -32.83 -22.39
N MET A 337 -25.36 -32.73 -21.09
CA MET A 337 -26.67 -32.90 -20.44
C MET A 337 -27.05 -31.64 -19.67
N PHE A 338 -28.35 -31.47 -19.40
CA PHE A 338 -28.85 -30.40 -18.55
C PHE A 338 -29.25 -30.94 -17.18
N LYS A 339 -29.18 -30.10 -16.14
CA LYS A 339 -29.61 -30.38 -14.77
C LYS A 339 -30.41 -29.19 -14.23
N TRP A 340 -31.47 -29.45 -13.46
CA TRP A 340 -32.14 -28.42 -12.67
C TRP A 340 -31.22 -27.90 -11.55
N ALA A 341 -31.26 -26.59 -11.27
CA ALA A 341 -30.48 -25.97 -10.21
C ALA A 341 -31.10 -26.27 -8.83
N GLU A 342 -30.32 -26.86 -7.93
CA GLU A 342 -30.78 -27.31 -6.62
C GLU A 342 -30.62 -26.24 -5.52
N PRO A 343 -31.55 -26.15 -4.53
CA PRO A 343 -32.87 -26.78 -4.54
C PRO A 343 -33.73 -26.22 -5.67
N LYS A 344 -34.61 -27.05 -6.24
CA LYS A 344 -35.50 -26.64 -7.33
C LYS A 344 -36.62 -25.73 -6.78
N ILE A 345 -36.60 -24.45 -7.16
CA ILE A 345 -37.57 -23.44 -6.72
C ILE A 345 -38.76 -23.24 -7.68
N CYS A 346 -38.61 -23.63 -8.95
CA CYS A 346 -39.63 -23.48 -9.99
C CYS A 346 -40.53 -24.71 -10.17
N SER A 347 -41.58 -24.58 -10.99
CA SER A 347 -42.48 -25.68 -11.40
C SER A 347 -42.50 -25.88 -12.92
N GLU A 348 -42.38 -27.14 -13.37
CA GLU A 348 -42.48 -27.56 -14.79
C GLU A 348 -43.93 -27.68 -15.28
N VAL A 349 -44.91 -27.68 -14.38
CA VAL A 349 -46.33 -27.98 -14.68
C VAL A 349 -47.13 -26.71 -14.99
N LEU A 350 -46.56 -25.53 -14.73
CA LEU A 350 -47.20 -24.25 -14.99
C LEU A 350 -47.18 -23.90 -16.49
N PRO A 351 -48.19 -23.17 -17.00
CA PRO A 351 -48.14 -22.64 -18.37
C PRO A 351 -46.86 -21.82 -18.62
N LEU A 352 -46.29 -21.98 -19.81
CA LEU A 352 -45.01 -21.37 -20.23
C LEU A 352 -43.76 -21.83 -19.46
N ALA A 353 -43.86 -22.83 -18.57
CA ALA A 353 -42.68 -23.38 -17.91
C ALA A 353 -41.75 -24.11 -18.90
N ALA A 354 -40.48 -23.69 -18.92
CA ALA A 354 -39.41 -24.37 -19.62
C ALA A 354 -39.29 -25.82 -19.16
N GLN A 355 -39.11 -26.73 -20.12
CA GLN A 355 -38.78 -28.13 -19.87
C GLN A 355 -37.26 -28.30 -19.96
N LEU A 356 -36.72 -29.28 -19.25
CA LEU A 356 -35.29 -29.59 -19.31
C LEU A 356 -34.91 -30.01 -20.75
N PRO A 357 -33.94 -29.35 -21.42
CA PRO A 357 -33.63 -29.68 -22.81
C PRO A 357 -33.06 -31.10 -22.96
N PRO A 358 -33.28 -31.78 -24.10
CA PRO A 358 -32.73 -33.10 -24.34
C PRO A 358 -31.19 -33.06 -24.35
N SER A 359 -30.56 -34.13 -23.88
CA SER A 359 -29.11 -34.29 -23.95
C SER A 359 -28.61 -34.22 -25.39
N GLY A 360 -27.45 -33.61 -25.59
CA GLY A 360 -26.79 -33.51 -26.88
C GLY A 360 -26.32 -34.86 -27.41
N MET A 361 -25.89 -34.88 -28.68
CA MET A 361 -25.26 -36.06 -29.27
C MET A 361 -23.99 -36.44 -28.52
N LYS A 362 -23.69 -37.74 -28.46
CA LYS A 362 -22.41 -38.23 -27.98
C LYS A 362 -21.26 -37.76 -28.86
N THR A 363 -20.20 -37.29 -28.22
CA THR A 363 -18.94 -36.87 -28.83
C THR A 363 -17.77 -37.61 -28.17
N ARG A 364 -16.66 -37.78 -28.88
CA ARG A 364 -15.46 -38.42 -28.30
C ARG A 364 -14.83 -37.52 -27.25
N CYS A 365 -14.49 -38.08 -26.09
CA CYS A 365 -13.79 -37.35 -25.04
C CYS A 365 -12.40 -36.86 -25.51
N PRO A 366 -11.95 -35.68 -25.04
CA PRO A 366 -10.55 -35.27 -25.14
C PRO A 366 -9.64 -36.24 -24.35
N PRO A 367 -8.32 -36.25 -24.64
CA PRO A 367 -7.36 -37.11 -23.94
C PRO A 367 -7.30 -36.80 -22.44
N CYS A 368 -6.67 -37.70 -21.67
CA CYS A 368 -6.43 -37.44 -20.26
C CYS A 368 -5.55 -36.19 -20.05
N ASN A 369 -5.64 -35.59 -18.86
CA ASN A 369 -4.74 -34.49 -18.50
C ASN A 369 -3.26 -34.94 -18.59
N PRO A 370 -2.33 -34.05 -18.98
CA PRO A 370 -0.91 -34.39 -19.05
C PRO A 370 -0.38 -35.02 -17.75
N GLY A 371 0.46 -36.04 -17.89
CA GLY A 371 0.92 -36.91 -16.80
C GLY A 371 -0.04 -38.03 -16.39
N PHE A 372 -1.28 -38.06 -16.90
CA PHE A 372 -2.22 -39.17 -16.75
C PHE A 372 -2.34 -39.98 -18.05
N TYR A 373 -2.89 -41.19 -17.96
CA TYR A 373 -3.20 -42.06 -19.10
C TYR A 373 -4.60 -42.66 -18.96
N LYS A 374 -5.23 -43.03 -20.09
CA LYS A 374 -6.55 -43.69 -20.06
C LYS A 374 -6.39 -45.17 -19.71
N SER A 375 -7.04 -45.59 -18.64
CA SER A 375 -7.10 -46.98 -18.21
C SER A 375 -8.25 -47.76 -18.88
N ASN A 376 -8.26 -49.08 -18.72
CA ASN A 376 -9.34 -49.95 -19.22
C ASN A 376 -10.71 -49.62 -18.59
N SER A 377 -10.73 -48.93 -17.45
CA SER A 377 -11.90 -48.48 -16.70
C SER A 377 -12.54 -47.18 -17.23
N SER A 378 -12.15 -46.73 -18.42
CA SER A 378 -12.37 -45.39 -19.02
C SER A 378 -11.86 -44.17 -18.23
N ALA A 379 -11.54 -44.33 -16.94
CA ALA A 379 -10.93 -43.31 -16.09
C ALA A 379 -9.48 -42.99 -16.48
N CYS A 380 -9.04 -41.79 -16.06
CA CYS A 380 -7.65 -41.33 -16.21
C CYS A 380 -6.85 -41.65 -14.94
N GLU A 381 -5.82 -42.49 -15.06
CA GLU A 381 -4.92 -42.87 -13.97
C GLU A 381 -3.58 -42.10 -14.06
N PRO A 382 -2.92 -41.80 -12.93
CA PRO A 382 -1.62 -41.14 -12.93
C PRO A 382 -0.51 -42.07 -13.45
N CYS A 383 0.44 -41.54 -14.23
CA CYS A 383 1.58 -42.33 -14.68
C CYS A 383 2.54 -42.70 -13.53
N PRO A 384 3.15 -43.90 -13.56
CA PRO A 384 4.12 -44.31 -12.55
C PRO A 384 5.39 -43.47 -12.60
N TYR A 385 5.99 -43.24 -11.43
CA TYR A 385 7.22 -42.44 -11.28
C TYR A 385 8.34 -42.88 -12.24
N GLY A 386 9.08 -41.91 -12.77
CA GLY A 386 10.06 -42.13 -13.85
C GLY A 386 9.43 -42.20 -15.25
N SER A 387 8.14 -41.86 -15.39
CA SER A 387 7.43 -41.79 -16.69
C SER A 387 6.71 -40.46 -16.86
N TYR A 388 6.39 -40.12 -18.11
CA TYR A 388 5.59 -38.95 -18.49
C TYR A 388 4.48 -39.33 -19.47
N SER A 389 3.47 -38.46 -19.64
CA SER A 389 2.39 -38.65 -20.62
C SER A 389 1.86 -37.32 -21.14
N ASN A 390 1.48 -37.28 -22.41
CA ASN A 390 0.74 -36.17 -23.04
C ASN A 390 -0.79 -36.35 -22.97
N GLY A 391 -1.27 -37.36 -22.23
CA GLY A 391 -2.69 -37.71 -22.12
C GLY A 391 -3.10 -39.01 -22.82
N SER A 392 -2.21 -39.65 -23.58
CA SER A 392 -2.51 -40.91 -24.30
C SER A 392 -1.92 -42.17 -23.67
N GLY A 393 -0.75 -42.09 -23.02
CA GLY A 393 -0.04 -43.26 -22.50
C GLY A 393 1.29 -42.91 -21.83
N CYS A 394 1.69 -43.70 -20.83
CA CYS A 394 2.90 -43.46 -20.05
C CYS A 394 4.16 -43.94 -20.77
N VAL A 395 5.08 -43.02 -21.04
CA VAL A 395 6.40 -43.29 -21.63
C VAL A 395 7.46 -43.09 -20.55
N ARG A 396 8.39 -44.04 -20.37
CA ARG A 396 9.50 -43.88 -19.40
C ARG A 396 10.45 -42.76 -19.84
N CYS A 397 10.94 -41.99 -18.88
CA CYS A 397 11.97 -40.97 -19.13
C CYS A 397 13.26 -41.61 -19.70
N PRO A 398 13.85 -41.08 -20.78
CA PRO A 398 15.16 -41.49 -21.27
C PRO A 398 16.27 -41.39 -20.22
N ALA A 399 17.33 -42.18 -20.37
CA ALA A 399 18.52 -42.07 -19.52
C ALA A 399 19.10 -40.64 -19.59
N GLY A 400 19.50 -40.08 -18.44
CA GLY A 400 19.91 -38.67 -18.33
C GLY A 400 18.75 -37.66 -18.31
N THR A 401 17.51 -38.12 -18.08
CA THR A 401 16.34 -37.26 -17.85
C THR A 401 15.53 -37.68 -16.62
N GLU A 402 14.85 -36.72 -16.01
CA GLU A 402 13.95 -36.91 -14.86
C GLU A 402 12.54 -36.39 -15.19
N PRO A 403 11.47 -36.98 -14.62
CA PRO A 403 10.11 -36.49 -14.79
C PRO A 403 9.91 -35.15 -14.08
N VAL A 404 9.38 -34.14 -14.77
CA VAL A 404 9.04 -32.85 -14.14
C VAL A 404 7.71 -32.97 -13.39
N LEU A 405 7.79 -33.18 -12.08
CA LEU A 405 6.60 -33.40 -11.23
C LEU A 405 5.75 -32.13 -11.11
N GLY A 406 4.43 -32.30 -11.21
CA GLY A 406 3.42 -31.25 -11.06
C GLY A 406 2.00 -31.79 -11.22
N LEU A 407 1.06 -30.88 -11.42
CA LEU A 407 -0.32 -31.16 -11.82
C LEU A 407 -0.71 -30.16 -12.92
N GLU A 408 -1.06 -30.65 -14.10
CA GLU A 408 -1.38 -29.82 -15.27
C GLU A 408 -2.80 -30.14 -15.77
N TYR A 409 -3.79 -29.41 -15.25
CA TYR A 409 -5.19 -29.61 -15.58
C TYR A 409 -5.63 -28.65 -16.70
N LYS A 410 -6.15 -29.22 -17.79
CA LYS A 410 -6.58 -28.55 -19.03
C LYS A 410 -7.92 -29.08 -19.56
N TRP A 411 -8.15 -30.38 -19.41
CA TRP A 411 -9.37 -31.07 -19.85
C TRP A 411 -10.24 -31.41 -18.64
N TRP A 412 -11.51 -31.05 -18.70
CA TRP A 412 -12.46 -31.07 -17.59
C TRP A 412 -13.67 -31.95 -17.92
N ASN A 413 -13.41 -33.25 -18.13
CA ASN A 413 -14.44 -34.27 -18.30
C ASN A 413 -15.02 -34.75 -16.96
N VAL A 414 -14.19 -34.71 -15.91
CA VAL A 414 -14.47 -35.11 -14.52
C VAL A 414 -13.58 -34.24 -13.62
N LEU A 415 -14.06 -33.83 -12.43
CA LEU A 415 -13.20 -33.16 -11.45
C LEU A 415 -12.07 -34.11 -10.96
N PRO A 416 -10.81 -33.64 -10.87
CA PRO A 416 -9.72 -34.45 -10.32
C PRO A 416 -10.00 -34.93 -8.89
N PRO A 417 -9.51 -36.11 -8.47
CA PRO A 417 -9.82 -36.68 -7.15
C PRO A 417 -9.17 -35.94 -5.96
N ASN A 418 -8.32 -34.94 -6.23
CA ASN A 418 -7.80 -34.01 -5.22
C ASN A 418 -8.43 -32.61 -5.31
N MET A 419 -9.56 -32.48 -6.02
CA MET A 419 -10.45 -31.33 -5.98
C MET A 419 -11.77 -31.68 -5.30
N GLU A 420 -12.23 -30.78 -4.45
CA GLU A 420 -13.54 -30.84 -3.80
C GLU A 420 -14.31 -29.56 -4.13
N THR A 421 -15.63 -29.65 -4.27
CA THR A 421 -16.50 -28.49 -4.44
C THR A 421 -17.62 -28.49 -3.41
N THR A 422 -17.88 -27.32 -2.85
CA THR A 422 -18.90 -27.11 -1.82
C THR A 422 -19.67 -25.83 -2.10
N VAL A 423 -20.88 -25.72 -1.53
CA VAL A 423 -21.68 -24.49 -1.53
C VAL A 423 -21.93 -24.10 -0.09
N LEU A 424 -21.53 -22.87 0.26
CA LEU A 424 -21.69 -22.30 1.59
C LEU A 424 -22.63 -21.09 1.55
N SER A 425 -23.74 -21.19 2.28
CA SER A 425 -24.73 -20.12 2.42
C SER A 425 -24.59 -19.45 3.79
N GLY A 426 -24.30 -18.14 3.79
CA GLY A 426 -24.18 -17.34 5.01
C GLY A 426 -23.07 -17.83 5.95
N ILE A 427 -23.45 -18.47 7.05
CA ILE A 427 -22.52 -19.09 8.01
C ILE A 427 -22.85 -20.56 8.23
N ASN A 428 -21.83 -21.40 8.09
CA ASN A 428 -21.78 -22.79 8.53
C ASN A 428 -22.87 -23.74 7.98
N PHE A 429 -23.79 -23.29 7.12
CA PHE A 429 -24.67 -24.17 6.35
C PHE A 429 -23.98 -24.57 5.04
N GLU A 430 -23.27 -25.69 5.11
CA GLU A 430 -22.74 -26.43 3.96
C GLU A 430 -23.88 -27.26 3.34
N TYR A 431 -24.17 -27.01 2.06
CA TYR A 431 -25.14 -27.82 1.31
C TYR A 431 -24.52 -29.16 0.87
N LYS A 432 -24.52 -30.14 1.77
CA LYS A 432 -24.00 -31.48 1.51
C LYS A 432 -24.66 -32.12 0.29
N GLY A 433 -23.85 -32.42 -0.73
CA GLY A 433 -24.28 -33.02 -1.99
C GLY A 433 -24.44 -32.05 -3.16
N MET A 434 -24.46 -30.72 -2.93
CA MET A 434 -24.54 -29.74 -4.02
C MET A 434 -23.15 -29.31 -4.50
N ALA A 435 -22.90 -29.43 -5.80
CA ALA A 435 -21.68 -28.98 -6.44
C ALA A 435 -21.73 -27.47 -6.73
N GLY A 436 -20.78 -26.71 -6.19
CA GLY A 436 -20.63 -25.28 -6.49
C GLY A 436 -19.96 -25.02 -7.84
N TRP A 437 -19.19 -26.00 -8.34
CA TRP A 437 -18.49 -25.95 -9.63
C TRP A 437 -18.75 -27.23 -10.44
N GLU A 438 -19.03 -27.08 -11.72
CA GLU A 438 -19.46 -28.12 -12.65
C GLU A 438 -18.61 -28.16 -13.94
N VAL A 439 -18.65 -29.30 -14.64
CA VAL A 439 -17.73 -29.64 -15.74
C VAL A 439 -18.28 -29.30 -17.13
N ALA A 440 -17.53 -28.50 -17.90
CA ALA A 440 -17.90 -28.03 -19.23
C ALA A 440 -16.88 -28.43 -20.33
N GLY A 441 -16.07 -29.48 -20.11
CA GLY A 441 -15.12 -30.01 -21.09
C GLY A 441 -13.83 -29.18 -21.20
N ASP A 442 -13.92 -27.98 -21.76
CA ASP A 442 -12.78 -27.05 -21.93
C ASP A 442 -12.57 -26.10 -20.74
N TYR A 443 -13.47 -26.14 -19.75
CA TYR A 443 -13.38 -25.43 -18.48
C TYR A 443 -14.25 -26.10 -17.40
N ILE A 444 -14.03 -25.73 -16.15
CA ILE A 444 -15.04 -25.82 -15.08
C ILE A 444 -15.63 -24.44 -14.83
N TYR A 445 -16.88 -24.39 -14.38
CA TYR A 445 -17.54 -23.12 -14.06
C TYR A 445 -18.48 -23.23 -12.87
N THR A 446 -18.82 -22.09 -12.28
CA THR A 446 -19.68 -22.00 -11.09
C THR A 446 -21.13 -22.35 -11.43
N ALA A 447 -21.66 -23.39 -10.80
CA ALA A 447 -23.03 -23.84 -10.97
C ALA A 447 -24.06 -22.81 -10.46
N ALA A 448 -25.34 -23.06 -10.72
CA ALA A 448 -26.43 -22.28 -10.15
C ALA A 448 -26.71 -22.76 -8.72
N GLY A 449 -26.41 -21.91 -7.72
CA GLY A 449 -26.54 -22.22 -6.29
C GLY A 449 -27.96 -22.15 -5.75
N ALA A 450 -28.12 -22.16 -4.41
CA ALA A 450 -29.44 -21.93 -3.81
C ALA A 450 -29.82 -20.44 -3.84
N SER A 451 -28.86 -19.57 -3.52
CA SER A 451 -28.96 -18.11 -3.60
C SER A 451 -27.81 -17.51 -4.42
N ASP A 452 -28.02 -16.33 -4.99
CA ASP A 452 -26.94 -15.55 -5.63
C ASP A 452 -25.91 -15.00 -4.61
N ASN A 453 -26.23 -15.03 -3.31
CA ASN A 453 -25.32 -14.67 -2.22
C ASN A 453 -24.49 -15.85 -1.67
N ASP A 454 -24.70 -17.06 -2.18
CA ASP A 454 -23.93 -18.24 -1.78
C ASP A 454 -22.49 -18.21 -2.34
N PHE A 455 -21.54 -18.72 -1.57
CA PHE A 455 -20.17 -18.92 -2.05
C PHE A 455 -20.06 -20.27 -2.79
N MET A 456 -19.86 -20.19 -4.11
CA MET A 456 -19.53 -21.33 -4.97
C MET A 456 -18.04 -21.67 -4.80
N ILE A 457 -17.72 -22.74 -4.09
CA ILE A 457 -16.34 -23.04 -3.67
C ILE A 457 -15.78 -24.26 -4.41
N LEU A 458 -14.53 -24.12 -4.86
CA LEU A 458 -13.67 -25.18 -5.38
C LEU A 458 -12.37 -25.15 -4.59
N THR A 459 -11.98 -26.28 -3.99
CA THR A 459 -10.70 -26.43 -3.29
C THR A 459 -9.86 -27.52 -3.94
N LEU A 460 -8.65 -27.17 -4.36
CA LEU A 460 -7.61 -28.09 -4.79
C LEU A 460 -6.66 -28.36 -3.61
N LEU A 461 -6.58 -29.61 -3.17
CA LEU A 461 -5.67 -30.03 -2.11
C LEU A 461 -4.35 -30.54 -2.70
N VAL A 462 -3.24 -30.00 -2.22
CA VAL A 462 -1.88 -30.44 -2.56
C VAL A 462 -1.18 -30.93 -1.28
N PRO A 463 -0.76 -32.20 -1.20
CA PRO A 463 -0.25 -32.81 0.04
C PRO A 463 1.14 -32.28 0.45
N GLY A 464 1.85 -31.63 -0.47
CA GLY A 464 3.18 -31.05 -0.26
C GLY A 464 3.91 -30.87 -1.58
N PHE A 465 5.17 -30.46 -1.49
CA PHE A 465 6.02 -30.15 -2.64
C PHE A 465 7.39 -30.82 -2.52
N SER A 466 8.11 -30.94 -3.62
CA SER A 466 9.40 -31.65 -3.67
C SER A 466 10.54 -30.68 -4.08
N PRO A 467 10.97 -29.75 -3.19
CA PRO A 467 12.00 -28.77 -3.53
C PRO A 467 13.27 -29.45 -4.10
N PRO A 468 13.83 -28.95 -5.22
CA PRO A 468 14.96 -29.58 -5.90
C PRO A 468 16.24 -29.43 -5.08
N GLN A 469 16.52 -30.45 -4.25
CA GLN A 469 17.55 -30.45 -3.20
C GLN A 469 17.28 -29.37 -2.12
N PRO A 470 17.98 -29.38 -0.95
CA PRO A 470 17.81 -28.30 0.01
C PRO A 470 18.12 -26.96 -0.64
N ALA A 471 17.17 -26.03 -0.56
CA ALA A 471 17.46 -24.62 -0.77
C ALA A 471 18.50 -24.21 0.29
N LEU A 472 19.75 -24.05 -0.15
CA LEU A 472 20.80 -23.42 0.64
C LEU A 472 20.25 -22.07 1.16
N GLU A 473 20.60 -21.70 2.39
CA GLU A 473 20.05 -20.50 3.05
C GLU A 473 20.47 -19.17 2.36
N ASP A 474 21.32 -19.25 1.33
CA ASP A 474 21.67 -18.19 0.36
C ASP A 474 20.74 -18.10 -0.87
N GLY A 475 19.72 -18.96 -0.94
CA GLY A 475 18.68 -18.93 -1.97
C GLY A 475 17.59 -17.90 -1.67
N ASP A 476 17.74 -16.69 -2.22
CA ASP A 476 16.74 -15.60 -2.12
C ASP A 476 15.34 -15.98 -2.70
N SER A 477 15.31 -17.04 -3.51
CA SER A 477 14.10 -17.73 -3.94
C SER A 477 13.62 -18.73 -2.88
N LYS A 478 12.74 -18.29 -1.97
CA LYS A 478 11.92 -19.19 -1.14
C LYS A 478 10.89 -20.01 -1.96
N GLU A 479 10.74 -19.75 -3.26
CA GLU A 479 9.80 -20.47 -4.12
C GLU A 479 10.09 -21.98 -4.11
N VAL A 480 9.23 -22.72 -3.42
CA VAL A 480 9.19 -24.18 -3.40
C VAL A 480 8.36 -24.70 -4.58
N ALA A 481 7.33 -23.94 -4.96
CA ALA A 481 6.42 -24.22 -6.08
C ALA A 481 5.68 -22.93 -6.52
N ARG A 482 4.97 -23.00 -7.64
CA ARG A 482 3.98 -21.99 -8.05
C ARG A 482 2.72 -22.64 -8.58
N ILE A 483 1.59 -21.95 -8.40
CA ILE A 483 0.32 -22.26 -9.06
C ILE A 483 0.01 -21.16 -10.08
N THR A 484 -0.33 -21.55 -11.30
CA THR A 484 -0.80 -20.66 -12.36
C THR A 484 -2.16 -21.15 -12.84
N PHE A 485 -3.15 -20.25 -12.94
CA PHE A 485 -4.46 -20.60 -13.49
C PHE A 485 -4.98 -19.54 -14.46
N VAL A 486 -5.77 -19.99 -15.42
CA VAL A 486 -6.43 -19.15 -16.44
C VAL A 486 -7.93 -19.12 -16.15
N PHE A 487 -8.49 -17.93 -15.97
CA PHE A 487 -9.87 -17.74 -15.58
C PHE A 487 -10.55 -16.58 -16.32
N GLU A 488 -11.87 -16.53 -16.18
CA GLU A 488 -12.76 -15.48 -16.71
C GLU A 488 -13.91 -15.29 -15.71
N THR A 489 -14.39 -14.06 -15.54
CA THR A 489 -15.64 -13.77 -14.82
C THR A 489 -16.61 -13.09 -15.79
N VAL A 490 -17.77 -13.71 -16.01
CA VAL A 490 -18.86 -13.14 -16.82
C VAL A 490 -19.93 -12.70 -15.83
N CYS A 491 -20.18 -11.39 -15.73
CA CYS A 491 -21.08 -10.86 -14.70
C CYS A 491 -21.89 -9.67 -15.21
N SER A 492 -23.16 -9.65 -14.83
CA SER A 492 -24.16 -8.60 -15.03
C SER A 492 -24.14 -7.58 -13.88
N VAL A 493 -23.76 -8.02 -12.68
CA VAL A 493 -23.59 -7.18 -11.48
C VAL A 493 -22.15 -7.23 -10.96
N SER A 494 -21.87 -6.54 -9.84
CA SER A 494 -20.56 -6.54 -9.17
C SER A 494 -20.29 -7.85 -8.41
N CYS A 495 -20.24 -8.95 -9.14
CA CYS A 495 -19.78 -10.26 -8.67
C CYS A 495 -18.35 -10.21 -8.12
N GLU A 496 -17.95 -11.22 -7.35
CA GLU A 496 -16.61 -11.31 -6.79
C GLU A 496 -16.05 -12.74 -6.87
N LEU A 497 -14.84 -12.87 -7.41
CA LEU A 497 -14.04 -14.10 -7.37
C LEU A 497 -12.87 -13.90 -6.40
N TYR A 498 -12.79 -14.75 -5.39
CA TYR A 498 -11.73 -14.80 -4.39
C TYR A 498 -10.77 -15.95 -4.70
N PHE A 499 -9.46 -15.70 -4.65
CA PHE A 499 -8.44 -16.75 -4.59
C PHE A 499 -7.82 -16.76 -3.20
N MET A 500 -7.90 -17.91 -2.52
CA MET A 500 -7.43 -18.11 -1.15
C MET A 500 -6.41 -19.25 -1.07
N VAL A 501 -5.50 -19.16 -0.10
CA VAL A 501 -4.47 -20.19 0.16
C VAL A 501 -4.45 -20.56 1.63
N GLY A 502 -4.62 -21.84 1.95
CA GLY A 502 -4.47 -22.39 3.30
C GLY A 502 -3.23 -23.26 3.41
N ILE A 503 -2.61 -23.30 4.60
CA ILE A 503 -1.35 -24.01 4.85
C ILE A 503 -1.48 -24.81 6.15
N ASN A 504 -1.13 -26.10 6.12
CA ASN A 504 -1.13 -27.01 7.28
C ASN A 504 -2.42 -26.93 8.12
N SER A 505 -3.58 -27.09 7.47
CA SER A 505 -4.93 -27.05 8.07
C SER A 505 -5.33 -25.74 8.77
N ARG A 506 -4.59 -24.64 8.58
CA ARG A 506 -5.08 -23.28 8.90
C ARG A 506 -6.17 -22.83 7.91
N THR A 507 -6.91 -21.80 8.27
CA THR A 507 -7.86 -21.11 7.39
C THR A 507 -7.20 -20.70 6.07
N ASN A 508 -7.93 -20.83 4.95
CA ASN A 508 -7.46 -20.35 3.66
C ASN A 508 -7.59 -18.81 3.65
N THR A 509 -6.48 -18.10 3.62
CA THR A 509 -6.47 -16.62 3.65
C THR A 509 -6.70 -16.06 2.25
N PRO A 510 -7.47 -14.97 2.07
CA PRO A 510 -7.65 -14.34 0.77
C PRO A 510 -6.34 -13.68 0.31
N VAL A 511 -5.81 -14.16 -0.82
CA VAL A 511 -4.59 -13.64 -1.44
C VAL A 511 -4.93 -12.56 -2.47
N GLU A 512 -5.97 -12.77 -3.27
CA GLU A 512 -6.37 -11.88 -4.36
C GLU A 512 -7.90 -11.89 -4.55
N THR A 513 -8.47 -10.81 -5.07
CA THR A 513 -9.93 -10.71 -5.29
C THR A 513 -10.27 -9.89 -6.53
N TRP A 514 -11.00 -10.49 -7.48
CA TRP A 514 -11.44 -9.84 -8.70
C TRP A 514 -12.93 -9.50 -8.62
N THR A 515 -13.24 -8.20 -8.77
CA THR A 515 -14.60 -7.68 -8.80
C THR A 515 -15.09 -7.48 -10.23
N GLY A 516 -16.37 -7.74 -10.48
CA GLY A 516 -17.05 -7.53 -11.75
C GLY A 516 -16.58 -8.43 -12.92
N PRO A 517 -17.02 -8.13 -14.15
CA PRO A 517 -16.66 -8.92 -15.33
C PRO A 517 -15.17 -8.76 -15.70
N ARG A 518 -14.50 -9.87 -15.98
CA ARG A 518 -13.09 -9.94 -16.39
C ARG A 518 -12.94 -10.92 -17.55
N GLY A 519 -12.44 -10.41 -18.69
CA GLY A 519 -12.06 -11.25 -19.82
C GLY A 519 -10.94 -12.24 -19.45
N LYS A 520 -10.80 -13.28 -20.26
CA LYS A 520 -9.89 -14.41 -20.02
C LYS A 520 -8.44 -13.97 -19.75
N GLN A 521 -7.97 -14.22 -18.52
CA GLN A 521 -6.66 -13.79 -18.02
C GLN A 521 -5.96 -14.90 -17.20
N SER A 522 -4.65 -14.77 -17.02
CA SER A 522 -3.83 -15.70 -16.23
C SER A 522 -3.31 -15.06 -14.94
N TYR A 523 -3.49 -15.73 -13.80
CA TYR A 523 -2.89 -15.33 -12.52
C TYR A 523 -1.91 -16.38 -12.02
N THR A 524 -0.86 -15.95 -11.32
CA THR A 524 0.19 -16.83 -10.77
C THR A 524 0.53 -16.47 -9.33
N TYR A 525 0.51 -17.47 -8.45
CA TYR A 525 0.91 -17.34 -7.04
C TYR A 525 2.13 -18.21 -6.72
N VAL A 526 2.98 -17.74 -5.82
CA VAL A 526 4.26 -18.35 -5.43
C VAL A 526 4.15 -18.95 -4.03
N VAL A 527 4.54 -20.21 -3.89
CA VAL A 527 4.49 -20.96 -2.62
C VAL A 527 5.87 -20.92 -1.95
N GLU A 528 5.98 -20.23 -0.81
CA GLU A 528 7.25 -20.05 -0.09
C GLU A 528 7.68 -21.21 0.83
N LYS A 529 6.83 -22.23 1.04
CA LYS A 529 7.03 -23.27 2.07
C LYS A 529 6.60 -24.64 1.59
N ASN A 530 7.37 -25.67 1.94
CA ASN A 530 6.94 -27.05 1.75
C ASN A 530 5.96 -27.45 2.87
N ALA A 531 4.68 -27.52 2.54
CA ALA A 531 3.59 -27.76 3.47
C ALA A 531 2.34 -28.25 2.73
N THR A 532 1.46 -28.96 3.43
CA THR A 532 0.12 -29.30 2.90
C THR A 532 -0.62 -28.00 2.61
N THR A 533 -1.00 -27.80 1.35
CA THR A 533 -1.50 -26.51 0.87
C THR A 533 -2.84 -26.68 0.15
N SER A 534 -3.84 -25.91 0.57
CA SER A 534 -5.16 -25.82 -0.06
C SER A 534 -5.22 -24.55 -0.92
N PHE A 535 -5.52 -24.72 -2.21
CA PHE A 535 -5.83 -23.61 -3.12
C PHE A 535 -7.33 -23.55 -3.32
N THR A 536 -7.98 -22.44 -2.96
CA THR A 536 -9.44 -22.32 -3.03
C THR A 536 -9.86 -21.15 -3.89
N TRP A 537 -10.76 -21.41 -4.84
CA TRP A 537 -11.51 -20.39 -5.57
C TRP A 537 -12.92 -20.33 -4.99
N ALA A 538 -13.36 -19.15 -4.54
CA ALA A 538 -14.72 -18.91 -4.10
C ALA A 538 -15.34 -17.79 -4.93
N PHE A 539 -16.51 -18.06 -5.53
CA PHE A 539 -17.23 -17.06 -6.31
C PHE A 539 -18.57 -16.73 -5.66
N GLN A 540 -18.91 -15.44 -5.65
CA GLN A 540 -20.14 -14.88 -5.10
C GLN A 540 -20.75 -13.95 -6.16
N ARG A 541 -22.03 -14.12 -6.49
CA ARG A 541 -22.68 -13.33 -7.57
C ARG A 541 -23.08 -11.94 -7.08
N THR A 542 -23.54 -11.84 -5.84
CA THR A 542 -23.83 -10.58 -5.15
C THR A 542 -23.55 -10.72 -3.65
N ARG A 543 -23.19 -9.61 -2.99
CA ARG A 543 -23.11 -9.56 -1.50
C ARG A 543 -24.47 -9.34 -0.84
N TYR A 544 -25.47 -8.89 -1.61
CA TYR A 544 -26.77 -8.53 -1.09
C TYR A 544 -27.66 -9.77 -0.99
N ARG A 545 -28.26 -10.00 0.18
CA ARG A 545 -29.17 -11.13 0.46
C ARG A 545 -30.55 -10.87 -0.16
N GLU A 546 -30.60 -10.78 -1.49
CA GLU A 546 -31.87 -10.72 -2.22
C GLU A 546 -32.56 -12.09 -2.27
N ALA A 547 -33.89 -12.08 -2.33
CA ALA A 547 -34.69 -13.30 -2.39
C ALA A 547 -34.72 -13.89 -3.82
N GLY A 548 -34.14 -15.09 -3.96
CA GLY A 548 -34.23 -15.92 -5.17
C GLY A 548 -32.97 -15.94 -6.04
N ARG A 549 -33.16 -16.34 -7.31
CA ARG A 549 -32.13 -16.47 -8.35
C ARG A 549 -32.40 -15.46 -9.46
N ARG A 550 -31.59 -14.41 -9.55
CA ARG A 550 -31.67 -13.35 -10.57
C ARG A 550 -30.46 -13.38 -11.49
N TYR A 551 -29.30 -13.68 -10.93
CA TYR A 551 -27.97 -13.54 -11.54
C TYR A 551 -27.31 -14.89 -11.82
N THR A 552 -28.06 -15.97 -12.08
CA THR A 552 -27.48 -17.31 -12.39
C THR A 552 -26.60 -17.33 -13.64
N SER A 553 -26.83 -16.39 -14.56
CA SER A 553 -25.97 -16.08 -15.71
C SER A 553 -24.56 -15.60 -15.32
N ASP A 554 -24.41 -15.03 -14.13
CA ASP A 554 -23.14 -14.54 -13.63
C ASP A 554 -22.32 -15.75 -13.15
N VAL A 555 -21.15 -15.94 -13.74
CA VAL A 555 -20.32 -17.14 -13.54
C VAL A 555 -18.83 -16.82 -13.57
N ALA A 556 -18.06 -17.51 -12.72
CA ALA A 556 -16.62 -17.66 -12.90
C ALA A 556 -16.33 -18.95 -13.67
N LYS A 557 -15.32 -18.92 -14.55
CA LYS A 557 -14.80 -20.09 -15.28
C LYS A 557 -13.30 -20.25 -15.03
N LEU A 558 -12.86 -21.49 -14.85
CA LEU A 558 -11.44 -21.88 -14.79
C LEU A 558 -11.13 -22.79 -15.99
N TYR A 559 -10.27 -22.32 -16.89
CA TYR A 559 -9.90 -23.03 -18.12
C TYR A 559 -8.72 -23.98 -17.93
N SER A 560 -7.75 -23.62 -17.10
CA SER A 560 -6.59 -24.47 -16.83
C SER A 560 -5.94 -24.13 -15.50
N ILE A 561 -5.40 -25.13 -14.80
CA ILE A 561 -4.68 -24.98 -13.54
C ILE A 561 -3.37 -25.78 -13.63
N ASN A 562 -2.24 -25.12 -13.43
CA ASN A 562 -0.91 -25.72 -13.43
C ASN A 562 -0.24 -25.48 -12.07
N VAL A 563 0.07 -26.55 -11.34
CA VAL A 563 0.84 -26.51 -10.09
C VAL A 563 2.18 -27.19 -10.31
N THR A 564 3.27 -26.46 -10.12
CA THR A 564 4.62 -27.02 -10.27
C THR A 564 5.06 -27.78 -9.01
N ASN A 565 5.99 -28.73 -9.20
CA ASN A 565 6.81 -29.31 -8.14
C ASN A 565 6.04 -30.06 -7.03
N VAL A 566 4.88 -30.64 -7.36
CA VAL A 566 3.99 -31.36 -6.43
C VAL A 566 4.61 -32.67 -5.96
N LEU A 567 4.61 -32.90 -4.64
CA LEU A 567 5.05 -34.16 -4.04
C LEU A 567 4.01 -35.25 -4.35
N GLY A 568 4.45 -36.33 -5.00
CA GLY A 568 3.56 -37.35 -5.54
C GLY A 568 2.80 -36.91 -6.80
N GLY A 569 3.19 -35.80 -7.43
CA GLY A 569 2.63 -35.34 -8.70
C GLY A 569 3.00 -36.22 -9.90
N VAL A 570 2.42 -35.89 -11.06
CA VAL A 570 2.68 -36.54 -12.35
C VAL A 570 3.58 -35.67 -13.23
N ALA A 571 4.00 -36.17 -14.40
CA ALA A 571 4.85 -35.40 -15.32
C ALA A 571 4.30 -35.38 -16.75
N SER A 572 4.18 -34.18 -17.33
CA SER A 572 3.82 -33.98 -18.74
C SER A 572 5.01 -34.09 -19.70
N PHE A 573 6.24 -33.95 -19.19
CA PHE A 573 7.50 -34.17 -19.90
C PHE A 573 8.64 -34.53 -18.94
N CYS A 574 9.75 -35.03 -19.47
CA CYS A 574 11.00 -35.22 -18.73
C CYS A 574 12.00 -34.12 -19.10
N ARG A 575 12.70 -33.55 -18.12
CA ARG A 575 13.83 -32.61 -18.36
C ARG A 575 15.16 -33.35 -18.29
N ARG A 576 16.18 -32.85 -18.99
CA ARG A 576 17.56 -33.33 -18.77
C ARG A 576 18.06 -32.88 -17.40
N CYS A 577 18.89 -33.71 -16.79
CA CYS A 577 19.44 -33.55 -15.45
C CYS A 577 20.88 -34.11 -15.42
N ALA A 578 21.65 -33.79 -14.38
CA ALA A 578 23.00 -34.30 -14.25
C ALA A 578 23.01 -35.71 -13.64
N SER A 579 23.93 -36.57 -14.11
CA SER A 579 24.05 -37.95 -13.65
C SER A 579 25.47 -38.25 -13.16
N THR A 580 25.76 -37.85 -11.92
CA THR A 580 27.05 -38.12 -11.25
C THR A 580 26.98 -39.41 -10.43
N GLY A 581 26.75 -40.54 -11.10
CA GLY A 581 26.79 -41.88 -10.48
C GLY A 581 25.60 -42.23 -9.57
N GLY A 582 24.47 -41.52 -9.69
CA GLY A 582 23.27 -41.73 -8.89
C GLY A 582 21.98 -41.37 -9.64
N PRO A 583 20.82 -41.32 -8.94
CA PRO A 583 19.58 -40.83 -9.55
C PRO A 583 19.78 -39.42 -10.12
N CYS A 584 19.21 -39.19 -11.30
CA CYS A 584 19.42 -37.97 -12.07
C CYS A 584 18.79 -36.76 -11.36
N ALA A 585 19.56 -35.68 -11.18
CA ALA A 585 19.17 -34.53 -10.36
C ALA A 585 19.28 -33.20 -11.13
N PRO A 586 18.40 -32.22 -10.85
CA PRO A 586 18.48 -30.91 -11.49
C PRO A 586 19.75 -30.17 -11.06
N CYS A 587 20.22 -29.26 -11.90
CA CYS A 587 21.36 -28.44 -11.55
C CYS A 587 21.01 -27.50 -10.39
N PRO A 588 21.97 -27.24 -9.46
CA PRO A 588 21.77 -26.27 -8.40
C PRO A 588 21.54 -24.86 -8.99
N PRO A 589 20.91 -23.94 -8.24
CA PRO A 589 20.65 -22.58 -8.71
C PRO A 589 21.89 -21.92 -9.33
N GLY A 590 21.67 -21.13 -10.39
CA GLY A 590 22.75 -20.45 -11.11
C GLY A 590 23.72 -21.35 -11.89
N HIS A 591 23.43 -22.65 -12.04
CA HIS A 591 24.21 -23.56 -12.88
C HIS A 591 23.38 -24.00 -14.10
N THR A 592 24.02 -24.02 -15.27
CA THR A 592 23.48 -24.56 -16.53
C THR A 592 23.93 -26.00 -16.74
N LEU A 593 23.05 -26.84 -17.28
CA LEU A 593 23.42 -28.19 -17.68
C LEU A 593 24.16 -28.15 -19.04
N ASP A 594 25.43 -28.55 -19.05
CA ASP A 594 26.20 -28.70 -20.28
C ASP A 594 25.67 -29.89 -21.10
N HIS A 595 25.15 -29.58 -22.28
CA HIS A 595 24.57 -30.57 -23.20
C HIS A 595 25.59 -31.60 -23.74
N SER A 596 26.89 -31.33 -23.64
CA SER A 596 27.95 -32.22 -24.13
C SER A 596 28.50 -33.18 -23.08
N SER A 597 28.65 -32.74 -21.82
CA SER A 597 29.18 -33.56 -20.71
C SER A 597 28.12 -34.11 -19.75
N GLY A 598 26.90 -33.57 -19.75
CA GLY A 598 25.87 -33.92 -18.77
C GLY A 598 26.17 -33.43 -17.35
N ALA A 599 27.14 -32.52 -17.19
CA ALA A 599 27.51 -31.91 -15.91
C ALA A 599 26.90 -30.51 -15.75
N CYS A 600 26.70 -30.09 -14.49
CA CYS A 600 26.24 -28.74 -14.16
C CYS A 600 27.45 -27.78 -14.10
N GLN A 601 27.47 -26.79 -14.99
CA GLN A 601 28.50 -25.74 -15.01
C GLN A 601 27.92 -24.45 -14.39
N PRO A 602 28.65 -23.74 -13.50
CA PRO A 602 28.18 -22.47 -12.94
C PRO A 602 28.11 -21.38 -14.03
N CYS A 603 27.09 -20.52 -13.96
CA CYS A 603 26.98 -19.37 -14.85
C CYS A 603 28.22 -18.44 -14.76
N PRO A 604 28.68 -17.86 -15.89
CA PRO A 604 29.82 -16.95 -15.91
C PRO A 604 29.69 -15.78 -14.91
N PRO A 605 30.81 -15.28 -14.34
CA PRO A 605 30.79 -14.13 -13.44
C PRO A 605 30.10 -12.91 -14.06
N GLY A 606 29.17 -12.29 -13.32
CA GLY A 606 28.36 -11.18 -13.83
C GLY A 606 27.10 -11.62 -14.59
N THR A 607 26.81 -12.92 -14.65
CA THR A 607 25.54 -13.47 -15.17
C THR A 607 24.82 -14.28 -14.08
N PHE A 608 23.51 -14.48 -14.26
CA PHE A 608 22.65 -15.23 -13.35
C PHE A 608 21.63 -16.10 -14.09
N LEU A 609 21.12 -17.15 -13.46
CA LEU A 609 20.06 -18.01 -14.01
C LEU A 609 18.72 -17.76 -13.30
N ARG A 610 17.70 -17.25 -14.01
CA ARG A 610 16.37 -16.96 -13.45
C ARG A 610 15.45 -18.19 -13.49
N GLY A 611 15.68 -19.13 -12.58
CA GLY A 611 14.88 -20.36 -12.47
C GLY A 611 15.07 -21.30 -13.67
N HIS A 612 14.11 -22.20 -13.88
CA HIS A 612 14.07 -23.13 -15.03
C HIS A 612 13.00 -22.66 -16.02
N PRO A 613 13.37 -22.03 -17.16
CA PRO A 613 12.38 -21.61 -18.17
C PRO A 613 11.73 -22.83 -18.87
N PRO A 614 10.44 -22.76 -19.24
CA PRO A 614 9.70 -23.91 -19.78
C PRO A 614 10.24 -24.39 -21.15
N ASP A 615 10.69 -23.47 -22.00
CA ASP A 615 11.18 -23.78 -23.36
C ASP A 615 12.61 -24.36 -23.41
N GLY A 616 13.17 -24.76 -22.26
CA GLY A 616 14.46 -25.47 -22.18
C GLY A 616 15.71 -24.64 -22.50
N SER A 617 15.58 -23.38 -22.92
CA SER A 617 16.69 -22.47 -23.18
C SER A 617 17.32 -21.93 -21.89
N SER A 618 18.10 -22.77 -21.19
CA SER A 618 18.82 -22.40 -19.95
C SER A 618 20.03 -21.49 -20.25
N ALA A 619 19.78 -20.25 -20.65
CA ALA A 619 20.80 -19.24 -20.91
C ALA A 619 21.00 -18.32 -19.68
N CYS A 620 22.25 -18.17 -19.23
CA CYS A 620 22.60 -17.22 -18.18
C CYS A 620 22.37 -15.78 -18.65
N GLN A 621 21.55 -15.02 -17.93
CA GLN A 621 21.25 -13.62 -18.25
C GLN A 621 22.32 -12.70 -17.65
N PRO A 622 22.76 -11.62 -18.33
CA PRO A 622 23.68 -10.65 -17.74
C PRO A 622 23.01 -9.89 -16.59
N CYS A 623 23.78 -9.57 -15.55
CA CYS A 623 23.37 -8.63 -14.53
C CYS A 623 23.29 -7.19 -15.08
N GLY A 624 22.39 -6.38 -14.52
CA GLY A 624 22.22 -4.98 -14.91
C GLY A 624 23.41 -4.09 -14.52
N PRO A 625 23.46 -2.84 -15.03
CA PRO A 625 24.55 -1.91 -14.75
C PRO A 625 24.76 -1.75 -13.24
N GLY A 626 26.02 -1.64 -12.80
CA GLY A 626 26.36 -1.45 -11.38
C GLY A 626 25.97 -2.59 -10.42
N THR A 627 25.63 -3.78 -10.93
CA THR A 627 25.31 -4.96 -10.11
C THR A 627 26.20 -6.15 -10.45
N ARG A 628 26.29 -7.13 -9.54
CA ARG A 628 27.05 -8.37 -9.70
C ARG A 628 26.18 -9.58 -9.36
N SER A 629 26.51 -10.70 -9.97
CA SER A 629 25.98 -12.02 -9.61
C SER A 629 26.47 -12.43 -8.21
N ASN A 630 25.59 -13.00 -7.36
CA ASN A 630 26.01 -13.61 -6.10
C ASN A 630 26.95 -14.83 -6.32
N GLN A 631 27.46 -15.41 -5.22
CA GLN A 631 28.39 -16.57 -5.29
C GLN A 631 27.76 -17.76 -6.03
N VAL A 632 26.47 -18.02 -5.78
CA VAL A 632 25.68 -19.12 -6.35
C VAL A 632 25.19 -18.80 -7.79
N ARG A 633 25.39 -17.58 -8.31
CA ARG A 633 24.89 -17.11 -9.63
C ARG A 633 23.37 -17.19 -9.81
N SER A 634 22.60 -17.16 -8.72
CA SER A 634 21.13 -17.22 -8.73
C SER A 634 20.46 -15.85 -8.89
N LEU A 635 21.13 -14.76 -8.49
CA LEU A 635 20.59 -13.40 -8.49
C LEU A 635 21.67 -12.34 -8.78
N CYS A 636 21.22 -11.12 -9.07
CA CYS A 636 22.07 -9.93 -9.16
C CYS A 636 21.79 -8.97 -7.99
N TYR A 637 22.85 -8.44 -7.38
CA TYR A 637 22.79 -7.49 -6.27
C TYR A 637 23.88 -6.42 -6.41
N SER A 638 23.76 -5.30 -5.71
CA SER A 638 24.88 -4.38 -5.54
C SER A 638 25.75 -4.83 -4.36
N ASP A 639 27.06 -4.92 -4.56
CA ASP A 639 28.04 -5.20 -3.50
C ASP A 639 28.36 -3.96 -2.63
N CYS A 640 27.48 -2.96 -2.66
CA CYS A 640 27.66 -1.62 -2.11
C CYS A 640 28.80 -0.81 -2.74
N THR A 641 29.46 -1.26 -3.81
CA THR A 641 30.45 -0.46 -4.54
C THR A 641 29.90 0.01 -5.89
N PHE A 642 30.29 1.22 -6.30
CA PHE A 642 29.97 1.74 -7.63
C PHE A 642 31.14 2.57 -8.17
N SER A 643 31.46 2.41 -9.45
CA SER A 643 32.55 3.14 -10.11
C SER A 643 32.04 3.86 -11.35
N LEU A 644 32.06 5.19 -11.33
CA LEU A 644 31.65 6.04 -12.45
C LEU A 644 32.90 6.51 -13.22
N PRO A 645 33.14 6.00 -14.45
CA PRO A 645 34.18 6.54 -15.32
C PRO A 645 33.75 7.90 -15.88
N LEU A 646 34.58 8.92 -15.70
CA LEU A 646 34.44 10.26 -16.26
C LEU A 646 35.64 10.59 -17.15
N PRO A 647 35.58 11.63 -18.00
CA PRO A 647 36.73 12.08 -18.78
C PRO A 647 37.96 12.33 -17.88
N GLY A 648 39.02 11.56 -18.12
CA GLY A 648 40.31 11.66 -17.42
C GLY A 648 40.37 11.15 -15.97
N HIS A 649 39.28 10.65 -15.38
CA HIS A 649 39.28 10.14 -13.99
C HIS A 649 38.08 9.24 -13.67
N THR A 650 38.22 8.36 -12.68
CA THR A 650 37.12 7.51 -12.17
C THR A 650 36.72 7.95 -10.76
N LEU A 651 35.42 8.10 -10.52
CA LEU A 651 34.87 8.29 -9.18
C LEU A 651 34.49 6.93 -8.60
N HIS A 652 34.90 6.67 -7.35
CA HIS A 652 34.61 5.44 -6.62
C HIS A 652 33.70 5.75 -5.45
N TYR A 653 32.56 5.08 -5.39
CA TYR A 653 31.54 5.19 -4.34
C TYR A 653 31.49 3.88 -3.56
N ASP A 654 31.16 3.98 -2.28
CA ASP A 654 31.22 2.88 -1.32
C ASP A 654 30.11 3.10 -0.28
N PHE A 655 28.98 2.46 -0.54
CA PHE A 655 27.73 2.53 0.21
C PHE A 655 27.68 1.52 1.36
N SER A 656 28.82 0.94 1.78
CA SER A 656 28.84 -0.18 2.75
C SER A 656 28.16 0.18 4.09
N ALA A 657 28.17 1.46 4.47
CA ALA A 657 27.47 2.01 5.63
C ALA A 657 25.93 2.04 5.49
N LEU A 658 25.39 1.81 4.28
CA LEU A 658 23.96 1.77 3.95
C LEU A 658 23.46 0.34 3.64
N SER A 659 24.25 -0.69 3.97
CA SER A 659 23.90 -2.11 3.75
C SER A 659 22.87 -2.67 4.74
N ALA A 660 22.74 -2.05 5.92
CA ALA A 660 21.71 -2.37 6.90
C ALA A 660 20.35 -1.81 6.46
N SER A 661 19.26 -2.53 6.77
CA SER A 661 17.92 -2.02 6.47
C SER A 661 17.65 -0.75 7.28
N THR A 662 17.29 0.32 6.58
CA THR A 662 17.09 1.65 7.17
C THR A 662 15.63 2.04 7.01
N ALA A 663 14.99 2.37 8.13
CA ALA A 663 13.61 2.82 8.19
C ALA A 663 13.51 4.35 8.13
N PHE A 664 12.53 4.86 7.39
CA PHE A 664 12.25 6.28 7.21
C PHE A 664 10.75 6.54 7.32
N THR A 665 10.38 7.63 7.98
CA THR A 665 8.99 8.09 8.08
C THR A 665 8.82 9.36 7.24
N SER A 666 7.72 9.48 6.49
CA SER A 666 7.41 10.65 5.67
C SER A 666 7.14 11.91 6.48
N GLY A 667 6.87 13.03 5.80
CA GLY A 667 6.12 14.12 6.44
C GLY A 667 4.70 13.66 6.83
N PRO A 668 4.04 14.37 7.77
CA PRO A 668 2.66 14.08 8.13
C PRO A 668 1.75 14.29 6.92
N SER A 669 0.88 13.32 6.68
CA SER A 669 -0.22 13.39 5.71
C SER A 669 -1.54 13.35 6.48
N PHE A 670 -2.60 13.82 5.85
CA PHE A 670 -3.92 13.94 6.48
C PHE A 670 -4.97 13.34 5.54
N THR A 671 -5.92 12.60 6.12
CA THR A 671 -7.09 12.09 5.38
C THR A 671 -8.08 13.22 5.09
N SER A 672 -9.18 12.90 4.39
CA SER A 672 -10.27 13.84 4.09
C SER A 672 -10.85 14.55 5.31
N LYS A 673 -10.97 13.88 6.47
CA LYS A 673 -11.44 14.49 7.74
C LYS A 673 -10.31 14.85 8.71
N GLY A 674 -9.08 15.00 8.22
CA GLY A 674 -7.95 15.49 9.03
C GLY A 674 -7.27 14.46 9.94
N LEU A 675 -7.50 13.15 9.75
CA LEU A 675 -6.78 12.12 10.48
C LEU A 675 -5.31 12.13 10.07
N LYS A 676 -4.42 12.39 11.03
CA LYS A 676 -2.97 12.50 10.81
C LYS A 676 -2.33 11.11 10.71
N TYR A 677 -1.71 10.80 9.57
CA TYR A 677 -0.96 9.58 9.34
C TYR A 677 0.43 9.85 8.73
N PHE A 678 1.25 8.81 8.68
CA PHE A 678 2.58 8.84 8.06
C PHE A 678 2.78 7.59 7.19
N HIS A 679 3.56 7.71 6.11
CA HIS A 679 4.10 6.55 5.42
C HIS A 679 5.44 6.15 6.04
N HIS A 680 5.55 4.88 6.42
CA HIS A 680 6.78 4.30 6.94
C HIS A 680 7.40 3.40 5.88
N PHE A 681 8.56 3.80 5.36
CA PHE A 681 9.32 3.09 4.33
C PHE A 681 10.50 2.38 4.99
N ASN A 682 10.66 1.08 4.75
CA ASN A 682 11.85 0.33 5.17
C ASN A 682 12.66 -0.07 3.92
N ILE A 683 13.97 0.21 3.92
CA ILE A 683 14.81 0.19 2.72
C ILE A 683 16.10 -0.60 2.98
N SER A 684 16.36 -1.62 2.17
CA SER A 684 17.65 -2.32 2.06
C SER A 684 18.24 -2.10 0.66
N LEU A 685 19.27 -1.25 0.58
CA LEU A 685 19.81 -0.69 -0.65
C LEU A 685 20.77 -1.64 -1.40
N CYS A 686 21.68 -2.27 -0.67
CA CYS A 686 22.80 -3.06 -1.21
C CYS A 686 23.33 -4.05 -0.17
N GLY A 687 24.26 -4.93 -0.57
CA GLY A 687 24.87 -5.91 0.33
C GLY A 687 24.01 -7.16 0.54
N ASN A 688 24.12 -7.78 1.71
CA ASN A 688 23.33 -8.93 2.18
C ASN A 688 23.26 -10.12 1.21
N HIS A 689 24.23 -10.26 0.31
CA HIS A 689 24.22 -11.20 -0.84
C HIS A 689 22.96 -11.13 -1.72
N GLY A 690 22.27 -9.98 -1.71
CA GLY A 690 21.00 -9.74 -2.40
C GLY A 690 19.74 -10.05 -1.60
N ARG A 691 19.84 -10.63 -0.40
CA ARG A 691 18.69 -11.02 0.42
C ARG A 691 17.77 -9.83 0.72
N LYS A 692 16.45 -10.03 0.57
CA LYS A 692 15.38 -9.10 0.94
C LYS A 692 15.34 -8.77 2.44
N ALA A 693 16.15 -7.80 2.89
CA ALA A 693 16.32 -7.49 4.31
C ALA A 693 15.37 -6.41 4.88
N ALA A 694 14.58 -5.72 4.05
CA ALA A 694 13.57 -4.78 4.54
C ALA A 694 12.28 -5.51 4.91
N SER A 695 11.67 -5.12 6.03
CA SER A 695 10.47 -5.76 6.58
C SER A 695 9.46 -4.71 7.04
N CYS A 696 8.19 -4.91 6.70
CA CYS A 696 7.07 -4.05 7.11
C CYS A 696 5.93 -4.91 7.65
N THR A 697 5.26 -4.45 8.72
CA THR A 697 4.33 -5.23 9.53
C THR A 697 2.99 -4.53 9.71
N ASP A 698 1.89 -5.25 9.54
CA ASP A 698 0.58 -4.85 10.10
C ASP A 698 0.56 -5.23 11.58
N ASN A 699 0.17 -4.32 12.46
CA ASN A 699 0.05 -4.54 13.91
C ASN A 699 -1.35 -4.17 14.47
N VAL A 700 -2.34 -3.87 13.62
CA VAL A 700 -3.69 -3.41 14.03
C VAL A 700 -4.36 -4.39 15.02
N THR A 701 -4.05 -5.68 14.90
CA THR A 701 -4.55 -6.75 15.78
C THR A 701 -3.49 -7.31 16.74
N ASP A 702 -2.23 -6.88 16.65
CA ASP A 702 -1.07 -7.59 17.20
C ASP A 702 -0.43 -6.86 18.38
N ALA A 703 -1.24 -6.63 19.41
CA ALA A 703 -0.81 -6.17 20.73
C ALA A 703 -0.55 -7.34 21.71
N ARG A 704 -0.33 -8.55 21.20
CA ARG A 704 -0.18 -9.78 22.03
C ARG A 704 1.30 -10.14 22.26
N LEU A 705 1.53 -10.90 23.34
CA LEU A 705 2.86 -11.27 23.80
C LEU A 705 3.59 -12.19 22.81
N PRO A 706 4.94 -12.15 22.71
CA PRO A 706 5.70 -12.78 21.61
C PRO A 706 5.63 -14.32 21.45
N ASN A 707 4.83 -15.03 22.25
CA ASN A 707 4.83 -16.49 22.34
C ASN A 707 3.59 -17.18 21.72
N GLU A 708 2.54 -16.47 21.31
CA GLU A 708 1.31 -17.08 20.73
C GLU A 708 1.13 -16.88 19.21
N GLY A 709 2.09 -17.37 18.42
CA GLY A 709 1.83 -18.11 17.17
C GLY A 709 1.12 -17.45 15.95
N SER A 710 0.64 -16.21 16.05
CA SER A 710 -0.01 -15.46 14.97
C SER A 710 0.52 -14.02 14.86
N PRO A 711 1.76 -13.82 14.37
CA PRO A 711 2.23 -12.47 14.04
C PRO A 711 1.34 -11.84 12.97
N GLY A 712 1.09 -10.54 13.08
CA GLY A 712 0.41 -9.75 12.05
C GLY A 712 1.09 -9.83 10.69
N ARG A 713 0.40 -9.41 9.61
CA ARG A 713 0.88 -9.57 8.23
C ARG A 713 2.26 -8.94 8.05
N VAL A 714 3.28 -9.74 7.75
CA VAL A 714 4.66 -9.28 7.50
C VAL A 714 4.99 -9.37 6.01
N VAL A 715 5.57 -8.32 5.44
CA VAL A 715 6.05 -8.27 4.05
C VAL A 715 7.55 -7.99 4.02
N THR A 716 8.34 -8.88 3.40
CA THR A 716 9.80 -8.78 3.30
C THR A 716 10.27 -8.51 1.87
N SER A 717 11.12 -7.50 1.66
CA SER A 717 11.45 -6.92 0.35
C SER A 717 12.82 -6.21 0.34
N HIS A 718 13.19 -5.53 -0.75
CA HIS A 718 14.22 -4.47 -0.72
C HIS A 718 13.65 -3.12 -0.28
N VAL A 719 12.40 -2.82 -0.65
CA VAL A 719 11.66 -1.62 -0.25
C VAL A 719 10.21 -2.00 0.01
N CYS A 720 9.74 -1.76 1.23
CA CYS A 720 8.33 -1.88 1.58
C CYS A 720 7.82 -0.58 2.22
N GLN A 721 6.50 -0.44 2.24
CA GLN A 721 5.78 0.67 2.83
C GLN A 721 4.67 0.12 3.74
N ALA A 722 4.42 0.80 4.85
CA ALA A 722 3.22 0.65 5.68
C ALA A 722 2.68 2.05 6.05
N ILE A 723 1.41 2.12 6.46
CA ILE A 723 0.77 3.34 6.96
C ILE A 723 0.80 3.33 8.49
N VAL A 724 1.38 4.36 9.09
CA VAL A 724 1.51 4.50 10.54
C VAL A 724 0.66 5.65 11.07
N VAL A 725 -0.27 5.35 11.97
CA VAL A 725 -1.14 6.30 12.68
C VAL A 725 -0.60 6.49 14.12
N PRO A 726 -0.42 7.73 14.61
CA PRO A 726 0.13 7.98 15.96
C PRO A 726 -0.71 7.43 17.11
N SER A 727 -0.05 7.14 18.24
CA SER A 727 -0.67 6.77 19.51
C SER A 727 -1.79 7.71 19.94
N ASP A 728 -1.49 9.00 19.87
CA ASP A 728 -2.23 10.14 20.38
C ASP A 728 -3.58 10.31 19.67
N VAL A 729 -3.67 9.77 18.44
CA VAL A 729 -4.81 9.83 17.53
C VAL A 729 -5.78 8.65 17.78
N VAL A 730 -5.31 7.54 18.36
CA VAL A 730 -6.09 6.29 18.54
C VAL A 730 -6.21 5.88 20.03
N GLY A 731 -5.82 6.76 20.96
CA GLY A 731 -5.81 6.46 22.41
C GLY A 731 -4.93 5.26 22.80
N HIS A 732 -3.89 4.99 22.02
CA HIS A 732 -2.99 3.85 22.18
C HIS A 732 -1.73 4.20 22.99
N ARG A 733 -1.05 3.20 23.57
CA ARG A 733 0.30 3.34 24.14
C ARG A 733 1.44 3.29 23.08
N ALA A 734 1.12 2.98 21.82
CA ALA A 734 2.06 2.85 20.70
C ALA A 734 1.39 3.23 19.37
N ALA A 735 2.18 3.49 18.33
CA ALA A 735 1.65 3.82 17.00
C ALA A 735 1.15 2.56 16.26
N VAL A 736 0.02 2.69 15.56
CA VAL A 736 -0.61 1.62 14.78
C VAL A 736 -0.02 1.61 13.37
N SER A 737 0.44 0.46 12.91
CA SER A 737 0.99 0.20 11.57
C SER A 737 0.05 -0.72 10.82
N SER A 738 -0.33 -0.35 9.60
CA SER A 738 -1.33 -1.05 8.79
C SER A 738 -0.92 -1.12 7.32
N GLN A 739 -1.59 -1.99 6.55
CA GLN A 739 -1.45 -2.09 5.09
C GLN A 739 0.02 -2.21 4.59
N PRO A 740 0.82 -3.20 5.03
CA PRO A 740 2.18 -3.41 4.53
C PRO A 740 2.17 -3.93 3.08
N VAL A 741 2.98 -3.33 2.19
CA VAL A 741 3.07 -3.69 0.75
C VAL A 741 4.51 -3.73 0.24
N SER A 742 4.81 -4.61 -0.72
CA SER A 742 6.12 -4.69 -1.39
C SER A 742 6.20 -3.68 -2.55
N LEU A 743 7.17 -2.77 -2.49
CA LEU A 743 7.46 -1.81 -3.56
C LEU A 743 8.65 -2.25 -4.44
N ALA A 744 9.47 -3.19 -3.96
CA ALA A 744 10.68 -3.65 -4.62
C ALA A 744 11.09 -5.08 -4.18
N ASP A 745 10.93 -6.06 -5.07
CA ASP A 745 11.38 -7.45 -4.85
C ASP A 745 12.72 -7.78 -5.51
N ARG A 746 13.14 -6.99 -6.52
CA ARG A 746 14.35 -7.23 -7.31
C ARG A 746 15.04 -5.93 -7.66
N LEU A 747 16.35 -5.85 -7.42
CA LEU A 747 17.23 -4.84 -8.03
C LEU A 747 17.43 -5.12 -9.53
N LEU A 748 17.20 -4.11 -10.36
CA LEU A 748 17.41 -4.15 -11.81
C LEU A 748 18.77 -3.59 -12.22
N GLY A 749 19.24 -2.54 -11.53
CA GLY A 749 20.52 -1.90 -11.81
C GLY A 749 20.78 -0.66 -10.97
N VAL A 750 22.03 -0.23 -10.98
CA VAL A 750 22.56 1.00 -10.36
C VAL A 750 23.24 1.81 -11.46
N THR A 751 22.80 3.05 -11.70
CA THR A 751 23.27 3.85 -12.84
C THR A 751 23.03 5.35 -12.60
N VAL A 752 23.68 6.20 -13.40
CA VAL A 752 23.42 7.66 -13.46
C VAL A 752 22.40 8.03 -14.54
N SER A 753 21.89 7.03 -15.30
CA SER A 753 20.81 7.21 -16.27
C SER A 753 19.49 7.57 -15.57
N SER A 754 18.71 8.47 -16.18
CA SER A 754 17.34 8.79 -15.77
C SER A 754 16.30 7.75 -16.19
N ALA A 755 16.69 6.65 -16.85
CA ALA A 755 15.80 5.52 -17.16
C ALA A 755 16.53 4.17 -17.25
N LEU A 756 15.83 3.08 -16.91
CA LEU A 756 16.27 1.68 -17.05
C LEU A 756 15.04 0.74 -17.10
N ASP A 757 15.06 -0.31 -17.95
CA ASP A 757 14.03 -1.39 -17.99
C ASP A 757 12.56 -0.89 -18.14
N GLY A 758 12.38 0.22 -18.87
CA GLY A 758 11.08 0.88 -19.06
C GLY A 758 10.64 1.77 -17.88
N ILE A 759 11.41 1.83 -16.79
CA ILE A 759 11.17 2.71 -15.64
C ILE A 759 11.92 4.03 -15.85
N ALA A 760 11.21 5.16 -15.76
CA ALA A 760 11.80 6.49 -15.73
C ALA A 760 12.04 6.94 -14.27
N ALA A 761 13.05 7.80 -14.07
CA ALA A 761 13.39 8.42 -12.79
C ALA A 761 13.65 9.93 -13.01
N PRO A 762 12.61 10.75 -13.30
CA PRO A 762 12.78 12.12 -13.76
C PRO A 762 13.53 12.99 -12.71
N PRO A 763 14.62 13.69 -13.07
CA PRO A 763 15.34 14.54 -12.13
C PRO A 763 14.52 15.76 -11.67
N GLU A 764 13.51 16.18 -12.44
CA GLU A 764 12.65 17.36 -12.19
C GLU A 764 11.66 17.16 -11.03
N LEU A 765 11.52 15.93 -10.51
CA LEU A 765 10.71 15.64 -9.32
C LEU A 765 11.37 16.11 -8.02
N PHE A 766 12.66 16.44 -8.06
CA PHE A 766 13.46 16.83 -6.91
C PHE A 766 14.19 18.15 -7.19
N PRO A 767 14.69 18.85 -6.15
CA PRO A 767 15.60 19.98 -6.36
C PRO A 767 16.80 19.57 -7.24
N PRO A 768 17.33 20.47 -8.08
CA PRO A 768 18.46 20.14 -8.95
C PRO A 768 19.69 19.70 -8.15
N ALA A 769 20.44 18.74 -8.70
CA ALA A 769 21.73 18.33 -8.17
C ALA A 769 22.81 19.39 -8.45
N SER A 770 23.98 19.28 -7.80
CA SER A 770 25.15 20.06 -8.19
C SER A 770 25.62 19.67 -9.60
N PRO A 771 26.03 20.60 -10.47
CA PRO A 771 26.52 20.27 -11.82
C PRO A 771 27.85 19.49 -11.82
N GLU A 772 28.53 19.38 -10.67
CA GLU A 772 29.82 18.71 -10.51
C GLU A 772 29.72 17.20 -10.22
N LEU A 773 28.57 16.71 -9.73
CA LEU A 773 28.32 15.29 -9.45
C LEU A 773 26.89 14.87 -9.84
N PRO A 774 26.71 13.81 -10.65
CA PRO A 774 25.38 13.25 -10.89
C PRO A 774 24.88 12.46 -9.66
N ASP A 775 23.56 12.45 -9.48
CA ASP A 775 22.90 11.51 -8.56
C ASP A 775 23.06 10.06 -9.07
N ILE A 776 23.12 9.09 -8.16
CA ILE A 776 23.17 7.66 -8.49
C ILE A 776 21.81 7.04 -8.23
N VAL A 777 21.20 6.44 -9.25
CA VAL A 777 19.85 5.87 -9.18
C VAL A 777 19.92 4.34 -9.13
N PHE A 778 19.33 3.78 -8.08
CA PHE A 778 19.03 2.36 -7.94
C PHE A 778 17.61 2.12 -8.46
N PHE A 779 17.46 1.21 -9.42
CA PHE A 779 16.17 0.84 -10.03
C PHE A 779 15.73 -0.53 -9.51
N PHE A 780 14.51 -0.61 -8.99
CA PHE A 780 13.91 -1.84 -8.48
C PHE A 780 12.53 -2.10 -9.09
N ARG A 781 12.11 -3.37 -9.06
CA ARG A 781 10.77 -3.84 -9.45
C ARG A 781 10.18 -4.77 -8.40
N SER A 782 8.90 -4.60 -8.09
CA SER A 782 8.09 -5.60 -7.38
C SER A 782 7.68 -6.72 -8.35
N SER A 783 7.44 -7.92 -7.83
CA SER A 783 6.83 -9.03 -8.56
C SER A 783 5.31 -9.09 -8.36
N GLU A 784 4.78 -8.33 -7.39
CA GLU A 784 3.34 -8.12 -7.20
C GLU A 784 2.78 -7.24 -8.33
N VAL A 785 1.92 -7.82 -9.17
CA VAL A 785 1.14 -7.11 -10.20
C VAL A 785 -0.24 -6.78 -9.64
N THR A 786 -0.78 -5.62 -9.96
CA THR A 786 -2.14 -5.20 -9.55
C THR A 786 -2.97 -4.82 -10.77
N GLN A 787 -4.29 -4.64 -10.59
CA GLN A 787 -5.16 -4.15 -11.67
C GLN A 787 -4.65 -2.83 -12.30
N SER A 788 -4.08 -1.93 -11.51
CA SER A 788 -3.50 -0.67 -12.00
C SER A 788 -2.06 -0.84 -12.52
N CYS A 789 -1.27 -1.72 -11.89
CA CYS A 789 0.16 -1.88 -12.14
C CYS A 789 0.45 -3.26 -12.78
N THR A 790 0.04 -3.43 -14.04
CA THR A 790 0.16 -4.70 -14.78
C THR A 790 1.61 -5.17 -14.98
N GLY A 791 2.58 -4.25 -15.03
CA GLY A 791 4.02 -4.52 -15.12
C GLY A 791 4.75 -4.63 -13.77
N GLY A 792 3.99 -4.74 -12.67
CA GLY A 792 4.46 -4.67 -11.29
C GLY A 792 4.72 -3.24 -10.82
N ARG A 793 4.77 -3.01 -9.50
CA ARG A 793 5.25 -1.73 -8.95
C ARG A 793 6.74 -1.53 -9.24
N ALA A 794 7.16 -0.29 -9.41
CA ALA A 794 8.55 0.10 -9.62
C ALA A 794 9.00 1.07 -8.53
N THR A 795 10.26 0.96 -8.10
CA THR A 795 10.85 1.90 -7.13
C THR A 795 12.20 2.40 -7.61
N THR A 796 12.41 3.71 -7.57
CA THR A 796 13.67 4.37 -7.94
C THR A 796 14.22 5.13 -6.74
N ILE A 797 15.40 4.73 -6.25
CA ILE A 797 16.10 5.40 -5.14
C ILE A 797 17.27 6.18 -5.72
N ARG A 798 17.20 7.51 -5.61
CA ARG A 798 18.17 8.48 -6.10
C ARG A 798 19.07 8.91 -4.95
N LEU A 799 20.29 8.37 -4.87
CA LEU A 799 21.30 8.78 -3.90
C LEU A 799 21.93 10.10 -4.32
N ARG A 800 22.01 11.04 -3.37
CA ARG A 800 22.65 12.34 -3.54
C ARG A 800 23.73 12.56 -2.47
N CYS A 801 24.91 12.96 -2.93
CA CYS A 801 26.02 13.37 -2.08
C CYS A 801 25.68 14.66 -1.31
N ASP A 802 25.68 14.57 0.02
CA ASP A 802 25.73 15.74 0.91
C ASP A 802 26.77 15.47 2.02
N PRO A 803 27.98 16.05 1.94
CA PRO A 803 29.06 15.76 2.88
C PRO A 803 28.80 16.27 4.30
N LEU A 804 27.72 17.02 4.54
CA LEU A 804 27.32 17.52 5.86
C LEU A 804 26.31 16.57 6.54
N ARG A 805 25.56 15.76 5.78
CA ARG A 805 24.60 14.77 6.30
C ARG A 805 25.29 13.45 6.65
N MET A 806 25.99 13.45 7.77
CA MET A 806 26.66 12.28 8.34
C MET A 806 25.67 11.15 8.68
N GLY A 807 26.11 9.89 8.59
CA GLY A 807 25.28 8.71 8.89
C GLY A 807 24.28 8.38 7.79
N THR A 808 23.14 7.80 8.15
CA THR A 808 22.07 7.42 7.20
C THR A 808 21.45 8.61 6.48
N GLY A 809 21.69 9.85 6.91
CA GLY A 809 21.21 11.06 6.24
C GLY A 809 19.68 11.20 6.30
N GLY A 810 19.05 11.57 5.18
CA GLY A 810 17.59 11.72 5.13
C GLY A 810 16.98 11.37 3.77
N LEU A 811 15.80 10.75 3.82
CA LEU A 811 14.96 10.42 2.67
C LEU A 811 13.96 11.56 2.39
N ALA A 812 13.65 11.80 1.12
CA ALA A 812 12.64 12.76 0.68
C ALA A 812 11.82 12.20 -0.49
N VAL A 813 10.52 12.53 -0.49
CA VAL A 813 9.55 12.26 -1.57
C VAL A 813 9.41 13.49 -2.49
N PRO A 814 8.87 13.36 -3.71
CA PRO A 814 8.64 14.51 -4.59
C PRO A 814 7.65 15.49 -3.98
N SER A 815 7.91 16.80 -4.07
CA SER A 815 7.04 17.82 -3.46
C SER A 815 5.63 17.90 -4.04
N LYS A 816 5.43 17.36 -5.25
CA LYS A 816 4.11 17.22 -5.91
C LYS A 816 3.36 15.94 -5.51
N CYS A 817 4.04 14.97 -4.90
CA CYS A 817 3.59 13.59 -4.73
C CYS A 817 4.02 13.08 -3.33
N PRO A 818 3.37 13.54 -2.24
CA PRO A 818 3.81 13.29 -0.86
C PRO A 818 3.80 11.81 -0.46
N GLU A 819 3.05 10.97 -1.17
CA GLU A 819 2.98 9.52 -0.98
C GLU A 819 4.21 8.77 -1.56
N GLY A 820 5.11 9.49 -2.23
CA GLY A 820 6.28 8.95 -2.93
C GLY A 820 6.00 8.49 -4.37
N THR A 821 4.74 8.39 -4.78
CA THR A 821 4.31 8.04 -6.14
C THR A 821 3.34 9.09 -6.72
N CYS A 822 3.38 9.28 -8.04
CA CYS A 822 2.51 10.22 -8.77
C CYS A 822 1.48 9.50 -9.67
N ASP A 823 1.64 8.19 -9.88
CA ASP A 823 0.86 7.33 -10.78
C ASP A 823 0.27 6.08 -10.06
N GLY A 824 0.60 5.89 -8.78
CA GLY A 824 0.20 4.72 -7.98
C GLY A 824 1.06 3.46 -8.21
N CYS A 825 2.01 3.50 -9.15
CA CYS A 825 2.80 2.34 -9.58
C CYS A 825 4.31 2.56 -9.49
N THR A 826 4.79 3.78 -9.70
CA THR A 826 6.20 4.18 -9.73
C THR A 826 6.51 5.06 -8.52
N PHE A 827 7.41 4.60 -7.66
CA PHE A 827 7.82 5.27 -6.44
C PHE A 827 9.19 5.94 -6.63
N HIS A 828 9.28 7.22 -6.31
CA HIS A 828 10.48 8.03 -6.46
C HIS A 828 10.95 8.53 -5.10
N LEU A 829 12.18 8.16 -4.71
CA LEU A 829 12.75 8.50 -3.41
C LEU A 829 14.13 9.14 -3.59
N LEU A 830 14.36 10.31 -3.00
CA LEU A 830 15.66 10.98 -2.93
C LEU A 830 16.30 10.69 -1.58
N TRP A 831 17.43 10.00 -1.56
CA TRP A 831 18.18 9.69 -0.33
C TRP A 831 19.47 10.53 -0.30
N THR A 832 19.50 11.52 0.61
CA THR A 832 20.60 12.49 0.70
C THR A 832 21.48 12.22 1.92
N THR A 833 22.73 11.81 1.70
CA THR A 833 23.69 11.37 2.74
C THR A 833 25.14 11.59 2.30
N ALA A 834 26.05 11.73 3.27
CA ALA A 834 27.49 11.80 3.03
C ALA A 834 28.06 10.50 2.43
N GLU A 835 27.45 9.34 2.68
CA GLU A 835 27.86 8.07 2.07
C GLU A 835 27.43 7.98 0.59
N GLY A 836 26.57 8.89 0.12
CA GLY A 836 26.28 9.11 -1.30
C GLY A 836 27.41 9.84 -2.05
N CYS A 837 28.46 10.29 -1.37
CA CYS A 837 29.60 10.98 -1.97
C CYS A 837 30.71 10.01 -2.42
N PRO A 838 31.50 10.34 -3.46
CA PRO A 838 32.65 9.54 -3.84
C PRO A 838 33.75 9.59 -2.77
N ARG A 839 34.55 8.52 -2.68
CA ARG A 839 35.71 8.43 -1.80
C ARG A 839 36.73 9.52 -2.13
N CYS A 840 37.27 10.20 -1.10
CA CYS A 840 38.26 11.25 -1.33
C CYS A 840 39.56 10.70 -1.97
N SER A 841 40.08 11.43 -2.96
CA SER A 841 41.23 11.06 -3.79
C SER A 841 42.14 12.27 -4.03
N ALA A 842 43.28 12.07 -4.70
CA ALA A 842 44.22 13.13 -5.05
C ALA A 842 43.60 14.29 -5.87
N ASN A 843 42.51 14.04 -6.60
CA ASN A 843 41.82 15.08 -7.36
C ASN A 843 41.03 16.04 -6.46
N HIS A 844 40.54 15.57 -5.31
CA HIS A 844 39.63 16.32 -4.43
C HIS A 844 40.35 17.29 -3.48
N PHE A 845 41.69 17.25 -3.38
CA PHE A 845 42.49 18.23 -2.65
C PHE A 845 43.44 19.03 -3.56
N ARG A 846 43.97 20.14 -3.06
CA ARG A 846 44.99 20.97 -3.71
C ARG A 846 46.14 21.27 -2.74
N ALA A 847 47.35 21.39 -3.28
CA ALA A 847 48.52 21.83 -2.53
C ALA A 847 48.57 23.37 -2.49
N ILE A 848 48.72 23.94 -1.30
CA ILE A 848 49.04 25.35 -1.09
C ILE A 848 50.52 25.41 -0.67
N VAL A 849 51.33 26.02 -1.54
CA VAL A 849 52.76 26.19 -1.32
C VAL A 849 52.99 27.51 -0.59
N GLY A 850 53.52 27.45 0.64
CA GLY A 850 53.84 28.63 1.44
C GLY A 850 55.11 29.35 0.98
N ALA A 851 55.36 30.52 1.57
CA ALA A 851 56.59 31.28 1.35
C ALA A 851 57.84 30.53 1.87
N CYS A 852 59.01 30.88 1.32
CA CYS A 852 60.29 30.40 1.81
C CYS A 852 60.76 31.24 3.00
N GLN A 853 60.68 30.70 4.22
CA GLN A 853 61.08 31.38 5.45
C GLN A 853 62.19 30.59 6.15
N GLY A 854 63.28 31.24 6.55
CA GLY A 854 64.41 30.58 7.22
C GLY A 854 65.09 29.47 6.41
N GLY A 855 65.03 29.53 5.07
CA GLY A 855 65.50 28.46 4.17
C GLY A 855 64.56 27.26 4.04
N VAL A 856 63.35 27.35 4.60
CA VAL A 856 62.37 26.26 4.66
C VAL A 856 61.05 26.68 4.00
N GLN A 857 60.54 25.85 3.10
CA GLN A 857 59.24 26.00 2.46
C GLN A 857 58.28 24.92 2.93
N ARG A 858 57.12 25.33 3.47
CA ARG A 858 56.04 24.43 3.89
C ARG A 858 54.96 24.38 2.81
N THR A 859 54.64 23.17 2.34
CA THR A 859 53.50 22.91 1.45
C THR A 859 52.40 22.22 2.25
N MET A 860 51.25 22.88 2.39
CA MET A 860 50.06 22.32 3.03
C MET A 860 49.09 21.78 1.98
N TYR A 861 48.16 20.92 2.38
CA TYR A 861 47.11 20.40 1.52
C TYR A 861 45.75 20.78 2.10
N VAL A 862 44.85 21.25 1.26
CA VAL A 862 43.46 21.58 1.62
C VAL A 862 42.50 20.92 0.64
N TRP A 863 41.29 20.63 1.09
CA TRP A 863 40.23 20.20 0.18
C TRP A 863 39.92 21.28 -0.86
N ARG A 864 39.36 20.87 -2.00
CA ARG A 864 38.63 21.78 -2.88
C ARG A 864 37.28 22.09 -2.23
N GLU A 865 36.78 23.29 -2.51
CA GLU A 865 35.48 23.78 -2.05
C GLU A 865 34.59 23.97 -3.28
N PRO A 866 33.34 23.43 -3.30
CA PRO A 866 32.73 22.60 -2.26
C PRO A 866 33.40 21.21 -2.10
N ARG A 867 33.39 20.67 -0.88
CA ARG A 867 34.04 19.39 -0.56
C ARG A 867 33.15 18.19 -0.94
N LEU A 868 33.01 17.91 -2.23
CA LEU A 868 32.17 16.82 -2.75
C LEU A 868 32.80 15.42 -2.62
N CYS A 869 33.36 15.06 -1.46
CA CYS A 869 33.88 13.72 -1.18
C CYS A 869 33.84 13.32 0.31
N HIS A 870 33.55 12.05 0.57
CA HIS A 870 33.48 11.47 1.92
C HIS A 870 34.39 10.23 2.09
N GLY A 871 34.92 9.99 3.29
CA GLY A 871 35.89 8.92 3.53
C GLY A 871 37.12 8.97 2.61
N GLY A 872 37.73 7.80 2.34
CA GLY A 872 38.85 7.68 1.39
C GLY A 872 40.19 8.22 1.94
N GLN A 873 41.00 8.82 1.07
CA GLN A 873 42.31 9.36 1.44
C GLN A 873 42.17 10.55 2.41
N ARG A 874 42.99 10.57 3.47
CA ARG A 874 43.12 11.74 4.35
C ARG A 874 44.03 12.79 3.70
N LEU A 875 43.90 14.06 4.09
CA LEU A 875 44.82 15.12 3.64
C LEU A 875 46.27 14.72 3.98
N PRO A 876 47.21 14.77 3.02
CA PRO A 876 48.60 14.43 3.31
C PRO A 876 49.23 15.39 4.33
N PRO A 877 50.18 14.92 5.17
CA PRO A 877 50.88 15.78 6.11
C PRO A 877 51.66 16.88 5.38
N PRO A 878 51.86 18.07 6.00
CA PRO A 878 52.57 19.18 5.36
C PRO A 878 53.97 18.78 4.89
N ARG A 879 54.25 18.94 3.59
CA ARG A 879 55.58 18.64 3.05
C ARG A 879 56.52 19.82 3.25
N VAL A 880 57.65 19.55 3.89
CA VAL A 880 58.72 20.51 4.11
C VAL A 880 59.78 20.31 3.03
N ARG A 881 60.23 21.40 2.37
CA ARG A 881 61.32 21.38 1.40
C ARG A 881 62.36 22.47 1.72
N PRO A 882 63.66 22.21 1.53
CA PRO A 882 64.67 23.26 1.58
C PRO A 882 64.47 24.21 0.39
N CYS A 883 64.64 25.50 0.63
CA CYS A 883 64.48 26.57 -0.36
C CYS A 883 65.53 27.66 -0.14
N ARG A 884 65.75 28.52 -1.14
CA ARG A 884 66.56 29.74 -1.00
C ARG A 884 65.64 30.94 -1.18
N SER A 885 65.68 31.88 -0.24
CA SER A 885 64.91 33.13 -0.32
C SER A 885 65.48 34.06 -1.40
N ALA A 886 64.64 34.95 -1.93
CA ALA A 886 65.06 35.95 -2.93
C ALA A 886 66.19 36.88 -2.40
N GLU A 887 66.26 37.09 -1.08
CA GLU A 887 67.37 37.79 -0.43
C GLU A 887 68.76 37.25 -0.79
N PHE A 888 68.91 35.93 -1.01
CA PHE A 888 70.21 35.36 -1.37
C PHE A 888 70.68 35.91 -2.73
N TRP A 889 69.78 35.91 -3.72
CA TRP A 889 70.06 36.47 -5.05
C TRP A 889 70.24 37.99 -5.01
N LEU A 890 69.48 38.69 -4.16
CA LEU A 890 69.62 40.14 -3.98
C LEU A 890 70.98 40.50 -3.34
N LYS A 891 71.42 39.76 -2.32
CA LYS A 891 72.75 39.93 -1.69
C LYS A 891 73.90 39.59 -2.63
N VAL A 892 73.75 38.58 -3.51
CA VAL A 892 74.71 38.26 -4.58
C VAL A 892 74.72 39.34 -5.67
N GLY A 893 73.57 39.89 -6.06
CA GLY A 893 73.49 41.00 -7.01
C GLY A 893 74.21 42.25 -6.50
N VAL A 894 74.00 42.62 -5.24
CA VAL A 894 74.66 43.76 -4.60
C VAL A 894 76.18 43.54 -4.48
N SER A 895 76.66 42.34 -4.13
CA SER A 895 78.11 42.08 -4.02
C SER A 895 78.82 42.05 -5.38
N VAL A 896 78.19 41.54 -6.43
CA VAL A 896 78.73 41.61 -7.80
C VAL A 896 78.74 43.06 -8.31
N GLY A 897 77.66 43.82 -8.06
CA GLY A 897 77.57 45.23 -8.44
C GLY A 897 78.64 46.11 -7.78
N THR A 898 78.87 45.94 -6.47
CA THR A 898 79.92 46.70 -5.76
C THR A 898 81.33 46.31 -6.18
N CYS A 899 81.61 45.01 -6.40
CA CYS A 899 82.88 44.58 -7.00
C CYS A 899 83.14 45.22 -8.36
N MET A 900 82.15 45.24 -9.26
CA MET A 900 82.28 45.86 -10.58
C MET A 900 82.52 47.37 -10.50
N ALA A 901 81.83 48.08 -9.60
CA ALA A 901 82.05 49.51 -9.38
C ALA A 901 83.48 49.84 -8.91
N VAL A 902 84.02 49.05 -7.97
CA VAL A 902 85.40 49.19 -7.49
C VAL A 902 86.42 48.88 -8.60
N LEU A 903 86.16 47.88 -9.44
CA LEU A 903 87.03 47.51 -10.56
C LEU A 903 87.07 48.62 -11.63
N LEU A 904 85.92 49.22 -11.94
CA LEU A 904 85.84 50.39 -12.85
C LEU A 904 86.55 51.62 -12.28
N ALA A 905 86.41 51.90 -10.98
CA ALA A 905 87.13 53.00 -10.32
C ALA A 905 88.66 52.78 -10.34
N ALA A 906 89.12 51.55 -10.11
CA ALA A 906 90.54 51.19 -10.19
C ALA A 906 91.09 51.34 -11.62
N LEU A 907 90.32 50.95 -12.65
CA LEU A 907 90.68 51.16 -14.05
C LEU A 907 90.73 52.64 -14.43
N ALA A 908 89.76 53.45 -13.99
CA ALA A 908 89.77 54.90 -14.19
C ALA A 908 91.01 55.55 -13.56
N ALA A 909 91.35 55.17 -12.32
CA ALA A 909 92.57 55.64 -11.64
C ALA A 909 93.86 55.19 -12.35
N TYR A 910 93.89 53.98 -12.92
CA TYR A 910 95.02 53.49 -13.73
C TYR A 910 95.20 54.33 -15.01
N PHE A 911 94.12 54.61 -15.75
CA PHE A 911 94.20 55.44 -16.96
C PHE A 911 94.57 56.90 -16.63
N TRP A 912 94.00 57.48 -15.58
CA TRP A 912 94.35 58.82 -15.09
C TRP A 912 95.85 58.94 -14.79
N LYS A 913 96.40 57.98 -14.04
CA LYS A 913 97.83 57.94 -13.68
C LYS A 913 98.74 57.64 -14.88
N LYS A 914 98.22 57.04 -15.95
CA LYS A 914 98.97 56.71 -17.18
C LYS A 914 99.06 57.87 -18.17
N ASN A 915 98.03 58.71 -18.24
CA ASN A 915 98.02 59.88 -19.15
C ASN A 915 98.89 61.05 -18.66
N GLN A 916 99.31 61.08 -17.39
CA GLN A 916 100.03 62.20 -16.78
C GLN A 916 101.49 62.39 -17.24
N LYS A 917 101.93 61.78 -18.36
CA LYS A 917 103.34 61.70 -18.77
C LYS A 917 103.67 62.15 -20.20
N LEU A 918 102.78 62.87 -20.91
CA LEU A 918 103.03 63.33 -22.29
C LEU A 918 102.80 64.83 -22.58
N GLU A 919 102.21 65.61 -21.68
CA GLU A 919 102.03 67.05 -21.88
C GLU A 919 103.20 67.89 -21.32
N TYR A 920 104.28 67.99 -22.10
CA TYR A 920 105.34 69.01 -21.89
C TYR A 920 105.64 69.84 -23.15
N LYS A 921 104.94 69.63 -24.27
CA LYS A 921 105.21 70.35 -25.52
C LYS A 921 103.94 70.86 -26.21
N TYR A 922 103.92 72.18 -26.39
CA TYR A 922 103.04 72.97 -27.24
C TYR A 922 101.53 72.93 -26.92
N SER A 923 101.18 73.67 -25.88
CA SER A 923 100.08 74.63 -26.02
C SER A 923 100.44 75.74 -27.03
N ARG A 924 99.42 76.53 -27.42
CA ARG A 924 99.49 77.80 -28.21
C ARG A 924 99.56 77.64 -29.74
N LEU A 925 98.81 78.52 -30.43
CA LEU A 925 98.47 78.56 -31.87
C LEU A 925 97.40 77.51 -32.24
N VAL A 926 96.22 77.86 -32.81
CA VAL A 926 95.71 79.17 -33.29
C VAL A 926 94.27 79.41 -32.80
N LEU A 927 93.97 80.66 -32.44
CA LEU A 927 92.62 81.20 -32.30
C LEU A 927 92.25 81.96 -33.60
N ASN A 928 90.98 81.91 -33.99
CA ASN A 928 90.30 82.76 -34.99
C ASN A 928 90.49 82.45 -36.51
N ALA A 929 89.60 81.59 -37.04
CA ALA A 929 88.85 81.78 -38.30
C ALA A 929 87.70 80.74 -38.28
N ALA A 930 86.40 81.06 -38.26
CA ALA A 930 85.57 81.90 -39.13
C ALA A 930 85.21 81.23 -40.47
N ALA A 931 83.89 81.10 -40.73
CA ALA A 931 83.18 80.68 -41.95
C ALA A 931 83.00 79.17 -42.29
N LYS A 932 81.77 78.69 -42.01
CA LYS A 932 80.85 77.88 -42.86
C LYS A 932 81.07 76.38 -43.20
N GLU A 933 79.94 75.64 -43.14
CA GLU A 933 79.59 74.32 -43.75
C GLU A 933 80.37 73.07 -43.28
N SER A 934 79.78 72.11 -42.54
CA SER A 934 78.85 70.98 -42.91
C SER A 934 79.63 69.65 -42.95
N GLU A 935 79.23 68.46 -42.45
CA GLU A 935 77.93 67.85 -42.09
C GLU A 935 77.99 66.90 -40.85
N LEU A 936 76.85 66.70 -40.13
CA LEU A 936 76.39 65.45 -39.44
C LEU A 936 77.24 64.82 -38.27
N PRO A 937 76.73 63.85 -37.45
CA PRO A 937 75.74 64.13 -36.39
C PRO A 937 75.91 63.38 -35.02
N ALA A 938 75.14 63.83 -34.00
CA ALA A 938 74.72 63.11 -32.77
C ALA A 938 75.84 62.75 -31.74
N PRO A 939 75.49 62.14 -30.58
CA PRO A 939 74.70 62.71 -29.45
C PRO A 939 75.60 62.78 -28.16
N ASP A 940 75.17 62.95 -26.90
CA ASP A 940 73.86 62.93 -26.20
C ASP A 940 73.96 63.73 -24.87
N SER A 941 72.91 63.82 -24.02
CA SER A 941 73.03 64.44 -22.68
C SER A 941 72.21 63.83 -21.53
N CYS A 942 72.64 64.08 -20.30
CA CYS A 942 71.97 63.65 -19.07
C CYS A 942 70.76 64.52 -18.70
N ALA A 943 69.63 63.86 -18.44
CA ALA A 943 68.89 63.78 -17.17
C ALA A 943 68.59 65.03 -16.28
N ILE A 944 67.55 64.83 -15.45
CA ILE A 944 67.12 65.56 -14.23
C ILE A 944 66.05 66.63 -14.46
N MET A 945 65.05 66.58 -13.57
CA MET A 945 63.85 67.44 -13.47
C MET A 945 64.22 68.73 -12.68
N GLU A 946 63.38 69.71 -12.39
CA GLU A 946 61.95 69.69 -12.05
C GLU A 946 61.41 71.12 -12.17
N GLY A 947 60.12 71.28 -12.51
CA GLY A 947 59.47 72.58 -12.70
C GLY A 947 57.98 72.39 -13.00
N GLU A 948 57.13 73.19 -12.36
CA GLU A 948 55.67 73.01 -12.27
C GLU A 948 54.89 73.75 -13.38
N ASP A 949 53.56 73.54 -13.37
CA ASP A 949 52.49 74.26 -14.09
C ASP A 949 52.29 74.05 -15.61
N GLY A 950 51.03 74.16 -16.07
CA GLY A 950 50.69 74.39 -17.49
C GLY A 950 49.77 73.38 -18.21
N GLU A 951 48.50 73.33 -17.80
CA GLU A 951 47.25 73.00 -18.55
C GLU A 951 47.22 72.43 -20.01
N ASP A 952 46.32 71.44 -20.18
CA ASP A 952 45.29 71.24 -21.24
C ASP A 952 45.49 70.60 -22.66
N GLU A 953 44.54 69.69 -22.92
CA GLU A 953 43.78 69.32 -24.14
C GLU A 953 44.36 68.56 -25.39
N LEU A 954 43.68 67.42 -25.65
CA LEU A 954 43.15 66.88 -26.92
C LEU A 954 44.02 66.22 -28.03
N ILE A 955 44.04 64.87 -27.97
CA ILE A 955 43.62 63.88 -29.02
C ILE A 955 43.90 64.19 -30.51
N PHE A 956 44.73 63.38 -31.21
CA PHE A 956 44.25 62.42 -32.25
C PHE A 956 45.32 61.54 -32.93
N THR A 957 44.91 60.30 -33.27
CA THR A 957 45.48 59.35 -34.26
C THR A 957 46.94 58.84 -34.05
N SER A 958 47.44 57.74 -34.62
CA SER A 958 46.99 56.39 -35.04
C SER A 958 47.92 55.93 -36.18
N LYS A 959 48.18 54.61 -36.31
CA LYS A 959 48.78 53.92 -37.49
C LYS A 959 50.29 54.19 -37.75
N LYS A 960 51.07 53.25 -38.32
CA LYS A 960 51.04 51.77 -38.25
C LYS A 960 52.39 51.20 -38.75
N SER A 961 52.88 50.16 -38.08
CA SER A 961 53.84 49.09 -38.51
C SER A 961 54.79 49.28 -39.72
N LEU A 962 56.07 49.02 -39.46
CA LEU A 962 56.99 48.34 -40.40
C LEU A 962 57.78 47.25 -39.64
N LEU A 963 58.20 46.18 -40.32
CA LEU A 963 58.68 44.93 -39.68
C LEU A 963 59.80 44.26 -40.50
N GLY A 964 60.93 43.90 -39.88
CA GLY A 964 62.21 43.73 -40.63
C GLY A 964 63.25 42.69 -40.15
N LYS A 965 62.85 41.54 -39.56
CA LYS A 965 63.62 40.27 -39.42
C LYS A 965 65.13 40.28 -39.03
N ILE A 966 65.45 39.51 -37.99
CA ILE A 966 66.68 38.67 -37.94
C ILE A 966 66.25 37.18 -37.87
N ARG A 967 67.14 36.26 -38.27
CA ARG A 967 66.85 34.84 -38.61
C ARG A 967 67.46 33.81 -37.64
N CYS A 968 66.93 32.58 -37.70
CA CYS A 968 67.41 31.38 -37.01
C CYS A 968 68.61 30.70 -37.70
N LEU A 969 69.33 29.87 -36.93
CA LEU A 969 70.23 28.77 -37.35
C LEU A 969 70.15 27.68 -36.24
N THR A 970 70.24 26.37 -36.50
CA THR A 970 70.32 25.57 -37.74
C THR A 970 68.98 24.82 -37.99
N THR A 971 68.74 23.56 -38.37
CA THR A 971 69.47 22.31 -38.75
C THR A 971 68.42 21.35 -39.39
N LYS A 972 68.65 20.41 -40.33
CA LYS A 972 69.69 20.22 -41.37
C LYS A 972 69.25 19.09 -42.34
N VAL A 973 68.94 19.41 -43.62
CA VAL A 973 68.74 18.45 -44.77
C VAL A 973 67.47 17.56 -44.70
N GLY A 974 66.71 17.25 -45.77
CA GLY A 974 66.76 17.55 -47.22
C GLY A 974 66.07 16.42 -48.05
N VAL A 975 65.86 16.42 -49.38
CA VAL A 975 66.09 17.40 -50.48
C VAL A 975 65.15 17.08 -51.69
N GLY A 976 64.48 18.09 -52.29
CA GLY A 976 64.11 18.11 -53.74
C GLY A 976 62.73 17.56 -54.21
N MET A 977 62.23 17.88 -55.42
CA MET A 977 62.56 18.95 -56.40
C MET A 977 61.49 19.07 -57.52
N GLY A 978 61.24 20.28 -58.08
CA GLY A 978 60.40 20.57 -59.28
C GLY A 978 58.98 21.11 -58.98
N THR A 979 58.50 22.33 -59.37
CA THR A 979 58.29 23.05 -60.68
C THR A 979 56.99 22.68 -61.42
N GLY A 980 56.09 23.60 -61.85
CA GLY A 980 56.00 25.07 -61.65
C GLY A 980 54.94 25.79 -62.54
N GLY A 981 54.75 27.12 -62.37
CA GLY A 981 53.98 28.06 -63.24
C GLY A 981 52.46 28.21 -62.95
N SER A 982 51.74 29.30 -63.34
CA SER A 982 52.10 30.69 -63.72
C SER A 982 50.85 31.61 -63.94
N CYS A 983 50.88 32.89 -63.51
CA CYS A 983 49.90 33.98 -63.82
C CYS A 983 48.43 33.74 -63.33
N GLY A 984 47.46 34.68 -63.29
CA GLY A 984 47.35 36.14 -63.57
C GLY A 984 45.90 36.49 -64.02
N VAL A 985 45.27 37.66 -63.81
CA VAL A 985 45.64 38.94 -63.13
C VAL A 985 44.41 39.53 -62.37
N GLU A 986 43.92 40.76 -62.65
CA GLU A 986 42.82 41.48 -61.95
C GLU A 986 41.52 41.62 -62.79
N GLY A 987 40.38 42.00 -62.18
CA GLY A 987 39.30 42.73 -62.88
C GLY A 987 37.83 42.32 -62.62
N CYS A 988 36.93 43.31 -62.61
CA CYS A 988 35.45 43.22 -62.56
C CYS A 988 34.87 43.98 -63.78
N PRO A 989 33.56 43.94 -64.17
CA PRO A 989 32.40 43.21 -63.61
C PRO A 989 31.43 42.57 -64.67
N ARG A 990 30.27 42.07 -64.20
CA ARG A 990 28.95 41.78 -64.88
C ARG A 990 28.57 40.34 -65.34
N ALA A 991 27.51 39.85 -64.68
CA ALA A 991 26.28 39.25 -65.22
C ALA A 991 26.20 37.74 -65.61
N TRP A 992 24.95 37.25 -65.62
CA TRP A 992 24.43 35.88 -65.87
C TRP A 992 24.77 34.84 -64.77
N GLY A 993 23.81 34.13 -64.16
CA GLY A 993 22.34 34.21 -64.25
C GLY A 993 21.62 33.35 -63.19
N CYS A 994 20.28 33.43 -63.11
CA CYS A 994 19.42 32.64 -62.20
C CYS A 994 18.39 31.80 -62.99
N PRO A 995 17.78 30.78 -62.34
CA PRO A 995 16.31 30.66 -62.25
C PRO A 995 15.85 30.49 -60.77
N ASP A 996 14.72 30.97 -60.24
CA ASP A 996 13.27 31.03 -60.63
C ASP A 996 12.44 29.87 -60.01
N GLY A 997 11.20 30.04 -59.50
CA GLY A 997 10.34 31.23 -59.28
C GLY A 997 9.51 31.09 -57.98
N TRP A 998 9.39 32.09 -57.09
CA TRP A 998 8.35 33.17 -56.98
C TRP A 998 6.92 32.70 -56.59
N GLY A 999 6.06 33.44 -55.86
CA GLY A 999 6.09 34.80 -55.29
C GLY A 999 4.93 35.05 -54.29
N CYS A 1000 4.66 36.29 -53.83
CA CYS A 1000 3.84 36.57 -52.62
C CYS A 1000 2.61 37.53 -52.77
N LEU A 1001 1.71 37.44 -51.78
CA LEU A 1001 0.74 38.45 -51.24
C LEU A 1001 -0.62 38.76 -51.94
N MET A 1002 -1.70 38.54 -51.15
CA MET A 1002 -2.96 39.32 -50.99
C MET A 1002 -3.94 39.55 -52.18
N GLY A 1003 -5.23 39.20 -51.99
CA GLY A 1003 -6.35 39.90 -52.68
C GLY A 1003 -7.65 39.13 -53.02
N LEU A 1004 -8.60 39.05 -52.07
CA LEU A 1004 -10.08 39.10 -52.17
C LEU A 1004 -10.92 38.49 -53.36
N THR A 1005 -12.16 38.11 -52.98
CA THR A 1005 -13.44 38.03 -53.76
C THR A 1005 -13.83 36.85 -54.69
N GLN A 1006 -14.84 36.10 -54.20
CA GLN A 1006 -16.12 35.69 -54.85
C GLN A 1006 -16.27 34.54 -55.89
N ARG A 1007 -17.09 33.56 -55.46
CA ARG A 1007 -18.31 32.97 -56.10
C ARG A 1007 -18.25 31.86 -57.19
N MET A 1008 -19.04 30.81 -56.88
CA MET A 1008 -19.96 30.04 -57.73
C MET A 1008 -19.45 28.93 -58.67
N GLY A 1009 -20.21 27.83 -58.71
CA GLY A 1009 -20.15 26.76 -59.73
C GLY A 1009 -19.66 25.38 -59.22
N VAL A 1010 -20.33 24.25 -59.49
CA VAL A 1010 -21.67 23.76 -59.08
C VAL A 1010 -21.84 22.32 -59.59
N SER A 1011 -22.18 21.36 -58.70
CA SER A 1011 -22.67 19.98 -59.01
C SER A 1011 -21.70 19.06 -59.80
N GLN A 1012 -21.89 17.75 -59.98
CA GLN A 1012 -22.98 16.79 -59.67
C GLN A 1012 -22.37 15.53 -58.96
N GLY A 1013 -23.12 14.59 -58.37
CA GLY A 1013 -24.58 14.40 -58.19
C GLY A 1013 -24.91 12.91 -57.94
N GLY A 1014 -26.11 12.58 -57.46
CA GLY A 1014 -26.53 11.21 -57.08
C GLY A 1014 -26.66 11.02 -55.56
N ASP A 1015 -27.67 11.55 -54.86
CA ASP A 1015 -29.12 11.27 -54.87
C ASP A 1015 -29.51 10.03 -54.00
N VAL A 1016 -30.32 10.10 -52.92
CA VAL A 1016 -31.71 10.61 -52.68
C VAL A 1016 -32.76 9.49 -52.86
N ASP A 1017 -33.78 9.24 -52.01
CA ASP A 1017 -34.12 9.72 -50.64
C ASP A 1017 -35.14 8.73 -49.94
N PRO A 1018 -36.28 9.04 -49.25
CA PRO A 1018 -36.51 8.48 -47.90
C PRO A 1018 -37.86 7.77 -47.63
N ARG A 1019 -38.05 7.38 -46.35
CA ARG A 1019 -39.28 7.26 -45.52
C ARG A 1019 -38.82 6.90 -44.09
N GLY A 1020 -39.46 7.28 -42.98
CA GLY A 1020 -40.66 8.06 -42.73
C GLY A 1020 -41.08 7.89 -41.25
N TRP A 1021 -41.03 8.99 -40.51
CA TRP A 1021 -41.68 9.36 -39.23
C TRP A 1021 -42.65 8.41 -38.50
N ASP A 1022 -42.57 8.39 -37.16
CA ASP A 1022 -43.66 8.76 -36.22
C ASP A 1022 -43.16 8.92 -34.75
N GLY A 1023 -43.95 9.60 -33.89
CA GLY A 1023 -43.76 9.77 -32.41
C GLY A 1023 -45.12 9.61 -31.67
N PRO A 1024 -45.40 10.24 -30.49
CA PRO A 1024 -44.61 11.05 -29.55
C PRO A 1024 -44.46 10.30 -28.17
N GLU A 1025 -44.71 10.73 -26.90
CA GLU A 1025 -45.12 11.98 -26.23
C GLU A 1025 -44.84 11.97 -24.68
N GLY A 1026 -44.47 13.12 -24.08
CA GLY A 1026 -44.49 13.40 -22.61
C GLY A 1026 -43.43 12.68 -21.72
N TRP A 1027 -42.92 13.19 -20.59
CA TRP A 1027 -43.12 14.40 -19.75
C TRP A 1027 -41.78 14.70 -19.00
N GLY A 1028 -41.49 15.83 -18.33
CA GLY A 1028 -42.18 17.12 -18.21
C GLY A 1028 -41.93 17.83 -16.85
N LEU A 1029 -41.33 19.04 -16.85
CA LEU A 1029 -41.18 20.00 -15.72
C LEU A 1029 -40.18 19.60 -14.59
N ASP A 1030 -39.58 20.51 -13.78
CA ASP A 1030 -39.58 22.00 -13.77
C ASP A 1030 -38.28 22.60 -13.16
N CYS A 1031 -38.14 23.93 -13.18
CA CYS A 1031 -37.07 24.67 -12.47
C CYS A 1031 -37.55 26.03 -11.89
N PRO A 1032 -37.40 26.31 -10.58
CA PRO A 1032 -37.78 27.60 -9.99
C PRO A 1032 -36.64 28.64 -9.96
N ARG A 1033 -37.03 29.92 -9.93
CA ARG A 1033 -36.19 31.11 -9.70
C ARG A 1033 -36.61 31.82 -8.40
N ASP A 1034 -35.91 32.91 -8.12
CA ASP A 1034 -36.13 33.92 -7.05
C ASP A 1034 -35.78 33.48 -5.62
N GLY A 1035 -35.26 34.35 -4.75
CA GLY A 1035 -34.79 35.72 -5.02
C GLY A 1035 -34.97 36.67 -3.83
N ARG A 1036 -33.88 37.14 -3.22
CA ARG A 1036 -33.89 38.33 -2.35
C ARG A 1036 -32.49 38.93 -2.15
N VAL A 1037 -32.45 40.25 -1.94
CA VAL A 1037 -31.26 41.10 -1.77
C VAL A 1037 -31.38 41.89 -0.47
N PRO A 1038 -30.27 42.21 0.20
CA PRO A 1038 -30.09 43.58 0.71
C PRO A 1038 -28.81 44.26 0.21
N LEU A 1039 -28.83 45.59 0.21
CA LEU A 1039 -27.67 46.47 0.00
C LEU A 1039 -26.82 46.52 1.30
N GLY A 1040 -25.56 46.98 1.35
CA GLY A 1040 -24.66 47.59 0.36
C GLY A 1040 -23.61 48.47 1.08
N ILE A 1041 -22.89 49.34 0.34
CA ILE A 1041 -21.90 50.37 0.76
C ILE A 1041 -20.42 50.05 0.46
N GLU A 1042 -19.72 51.15 0.14
CA GLU A 1042 -18.33 51.46 -0.25
C GLU A 1042 -17.20 50.77 0.55
N GLY A 1043 -15.94 50.69 0.08
CA GLY A 1043 -15.36 51.12 -1.21
C GLY A 1043 -13.82 51.32 -1.18
N SER A 1044 -13.22 51.62 -2.34
CA SER A 1044 -11.83 52.08 -2.58
C SER A 1044 -10.63 51.10 -2.47
N GLN A 1045 -9.72 51.21 -3.45
CA GLN A 1045 -8.23 51.27 -3.43
C GLN A 1045 -7.45 50.52 -2.33
N GLY A 1046 -6.26 49.91 -2.55
CA GLY A 1046 -5.28 49.98 -3.64
C GLY A 1046 -3.83 49.89 -3.06
N LEU A 1047 -2.80 49.73 -3.89
CA LEU A 1047 -1.36 49.58 -3.50
C LEU A 1047 -0.99 48.24 -2.81
N GLY A 1048 0.28 47.79 -2.77
CA GLY A 1048 1.46 48.30 -3.51
C GLY A 1048 2.86 48.03 -2.93
N CYS A 1049 3.22 46.78 -2.61
CA CYS A 1049 4.62 46.35 -2.30
C CYS A 1049 5.25 46.97 -1.00
N PRO A 1050 6.57 46.84 -0.71
CA PRO A 1050 7.24 45.61 -0.21
C PRO A 1050 8.11 45.85 1.06
N MET A 1051 9.04 44.91 1.38
CA MET A 1051 10.15 45.01 2.39
C MET A 1051 9.73 44.82 3.88
N THR A 1052 10.57 44.43 4.87
CA THR A 1052 11.94 43.85 4.93
C THR A 1052 12.20 43.14 6.28
N SER A 1053 13.23 42.27 6.32
CA SER A 1053 14.05 41.77 7.46
C SER A 1053 13.81 42.24 8.91
N GLY A 1054 13.84 41.29 9.86
CA GLY A 1054 14.04 41.52 11.30
C GLY A 1054 14.84 40.40 11.98
N CYS A 1055 15.78 40.74 12.87
CA CYS A 1055 16.71 39.80 13.53
C CYS A 1055 16.33 39.52 15.01
N PRO A 1056 16.91 38.50 15.69
CA PRO A 1056 16.33 37.89 16.89
C PRO A 1056 16.62 38.63 18.21
N LYS A 1057 15.86 38.29 19.25
CA LYS A 1057 16.14 38.64 20.66
C LYS A 1057 16.46 37.41 21.51
N ARG A 1058 17.13 37.66 22.64
CA ARG A 1058 17.72 36.68 23.57
C ARG A 1058 17.19 36.90 25.00
N MET A 1059 17.31 35.85 25.82
CA MET A 1059 17.48 35.88 27.30
C MET A 1059 16.35 36.40 28.21
N ASN A 1060 15.80 35.47 29.00
CA ASN A 1060 16.04 35.35 30.46
C ASN A 1060 16.07 33.83 30.78
N VAL A 1061 16.92 33.21 31.60
CA VAL A 1061 17.77 33.60 32.77
C VAL A 1061 17.06 33.49 34.14
N SER A 1062 16.94 32.22 34.58
CA SER A 1062 17.12 31.68 35.95
C SER A 1062 16.38 32.27 37.17
N CYS A 1063 15.69 31.37 37.89
CA CYS A 1063 15.89 31.15 39.33
C CYS A 1063 15.71 29.64 39.63
N GLY A 1064 16.07 29.15 40.82
CA GLY A 1064 16.03 27.71 41.14
C GLY A 1064 16.12 27.39 42.64
N LEU A 1065 16.55 26.15 42.95
CA LEU A 1065 16.50 25.46 44.26
C LEU A 1065 15.10 24.87 44.61
N GLY A 1066 14.96 23.63 45.07
CA GLY A 1066 15.95 22.53 45.17
C GLY A 1066 15.53 21.43 46.17
N GLY A 1067 16.35 20.36 46.29
CA GLY A 1067 16.47 19.56 47.53
C GLY A 1067 15.79 18.18 47.60
N GLY A 1068 16.59 17.11 47.43
CA GLY A 1068 16.35 15.76 47.99
C GLY A 1068 15.27 14.88 47.33
N SER A 1069 15.23 13.57 47.59
CA SER A 1069 16.25 12.69 48.21
C SER A 1069 16.06 11.23 47.77
N MET A 1070 17.14 10.45 47.86
CA MET A 1070 17.23 9.04 47.43
C MET A 1070 16.69 8.09 48.52
N GLY A 1071 15.89 7.07 48.16
CA GLY A 1071 15.36 6.12 49.16
C GLY A 1071 14.48 4.98 48.62
N MET A 1072 15.11 3.85 48.29
CA MET A 1072 14.57 2.49 48.05
C MET A 1072 13.04 2.26 48.14
N LEU A 1073 12.42 2.01 46.99
CA LEU A 1073 11.90 0.68 46.64
C LEU A 1073 11.86 0.50 45.10
#